data_AF-A0A162B725-F1
#
_entry.id   AF-A0A162B725-F1
#
_cell.length_a   1.000
_cell.length_b   1.000
_cell.length_c   1.000
_cell.angle_alpha   90.00
_cell.angle_beta   90.00
_cell.angle_gamma   90.00
#
_symmetry.space_group_name_H-M   'P 1'
#
loop_
_entity.id
_entity.type
_entity.pdbx_description
1 polymer ?
#
loop_
_entity_poly.entity_id
_entity_poly.type
_entity_poly.pdbx_seq_one_letter_code
_entity_poly.pdbx_strand_id
1 'polypeptide(L)'
;MIKAFLSHSSKDKDHYVRNVANWLGKDDIIYDEYTFEEGEKPLDEIIEGLDRTEIFVLFLSENALKSEWVIREISEAKIRLDSNQISKIFPIIIDEKVQYTDDRIPDWLRDNYNLKPIKRACISARRIHNKLREISWKKHPELKIRESYFVGRLRELDQFEERIHDFAKEKPTVLICSGIHGVGRRSLLHEGCLKTNISKCAHKPSAIFLDRNVSIEDFILKLNDFGLLDFEDSLESLSDKNIETKISYIHQIMEAAYKSKELIYFIDDGCLVNYKRELNSWFEQAISSYQKSNFPIFCIASKYKVSFAARPKTDSFFFQEINELNAVERKRFFSQLARLYEFELTIPQFDDICNLLSGLPEQVTFAADMLREDNQTNFANKLTVLADYNSEKAAILLNKYEGNESTLDFIRMLSKFEVISMEFIFSVVDEEEFYPIIEELAAEHIIELIGLDGDTVRLNDIVRDYIARNRLKISQELEQRISEHVKSTIERDDLFELDSSEFIFSIKEALKDGNNIDDKFLIPSHYLRCMKDLYYNRGSLKRVIELGDLILAKKNNIDQSALQDIRYYLCLALAKTKSQRLLKEVNLIHGEEHHFLLGFYYRLQGRYKDALERFEIIKNSKYVAARCKREIVQVYVQMEEYDKALGYAKNNYEDNRGNQFHTQAYFNCLINTDDAKKNKDLLRELIDNLRTIKSEQSIEMAQIAEAVFEAKVNDSESSAFDKIKDCILTYPGNHYPLLTACDIAIRFYNIEELESALERLLEISANSHISQRSLNRYKAFRQALKGHERKALEIIKGDIERYPEESRQRITRIISDLSNKNRK
;
A
#
# COMPACT_ATOMS: atom_id res chain seq x y z
N MET A 1 -3.85 -1.42 -36.41
CA MET A 1 -3.80 -0.47 -35.29
C MET A 1 -5.25 -0.26 -34.89
N ILE A 2 -5.58 -0.57 -33.64
CA ILE A 2 -6.96 -0.55 -33.14
C ILE A 2 -7.40 0.90 -33.03
N LYS A 3 -8.48 1.29 -33.70
CA LYS A 3 -8.98 2.68 -33.66
C LYS A 3 -10.39 2.80 -33.10
N ALA A 4 -10.67 3.92 -32.46
CA ALA A 4 -11.99 4.32 -32.01
C ALA A 4 -12.62 5.37 -32.94
N PHE A 5 -13.85 5.14 -33.42
CA PHE A 5 -14.64 6.13 -34.16
C PHE A 5 -15.46 6.96 -33.19
N LEU A 6 -15.37 8.29 -33.29
CA LEU A 6 -16.05 9.22 -32.39
C LEU A 6 -17.32 9.79 -33.03
N SER A 7 -18.47 9.16 -32.81
CA SER A 7 -19.78 9.61 -33.33
C SER A 7 -20.43 10.65 -32.43
N HIS A 8 -20.75 11.82 -32.98
CA HIS A 8 -21.24 12.98 -32.22
C HIS A 8 -21.95 14.03 -33.09
N SER A 9 -22.64 14.98 -32.45
CA SER A 9 -23.13 16.18 -33.15
C SER A 9 -22.03 17.23 -33.27
N SER A 10 -21.98 17.96 -34.39
CA SER A 10 -21.06 19.08 -34.58
C SER A 10 -21.20 20.17 -33.51
N LYS A 11 -22.38 20.31 -32.87
CA LYS A 11 -22.62 21.24 -31.76
C LYS A 11 -21.95 20.81 -30.44
N ASP A 12 -21.54 19.55 -30.35
CA ASP A 12 -20.96 18.98 -29.14
C ASP A 12 -19.43 18.92 -29.18
N LYS A 13 -18.83 19.41 -30.27
CA LYS A 13 -17.38 19.44 -30.48
C LYS A 13 -16.66 20.33 -29.48
N ASP A 14 -17.05 21.60 -29.43
CA ASP A 14 -16.29 22.63 -28.71
C ASP A 14 -16.26 22.39 -27.20
N HIS A 15 -17.33 21.81 -26.63
CA HIS A 15 -17.47 21.67 -25.18
C HIS A 15 -17.05 20.29 -24.65
N TYR A 16 -16.99 19.26 -25.49
CA TYR A 16 -16.73 17.90 -25.01
C TYR A 16 -15.87 17.07 -25.98
N VAL A 17 -16.34 16.86 -27.22
CA VAL A 17 -15.75 15.83 -28.09
C VAL A 17 -14.34 16.19 -28.55
N ARG A 18 -14.05 17.47 -28.82
CA ARG A 18 -12.69 17.90 -29.17
C ARG A 18 -11.72 17.67 -28.02
N ASN A 19 -12.16 17.91 -26.78
CA ASN A 19 -11.34 17.64 -25.60
C ASN A 19 -11.05 16.14 -25.48
N VAL A 20 -12.05 15.28 -25.68
CA VAL A 20 -11.85 13.81 -25.71
C VAL A 20 -10.84 13.40 -26.79
N ALA A 21 -10.97 13.94 -28.00
CA ALA A 21 -10.07 13.65 -29.12
C ALA A 21 -8.64 14.12 -28.85
N ASN A 22 -8.45 15.27 -28.19
CA ASN A 22 -7.13 15.77 -27.79
C ASN A 22 -6.44 14.84 -26.79
N TRP A 23 -7.19 14.34 -25.80
CA TRP A 23 -6.67 13.41 -24.80
C TRP A 23 -6.34 12.02 -25.38
N LEU A 24 -7.09 11.54 -26.36
CA LEU A 24 -6.84 10.25 -27.01
C LEU A 24 -5.64 10.25 -27.97
N GLY A 25 -5.25 11.42 -28.48
CA GLY A 25 -4.24 11.52 -29.54
C GLY A 25 -4.79 11.13 -30.92
N LYS A 26 -4.04 11.48 -31.99
CA LYS A 26 -4.52 11.35 -33.38
C LYS A 26 -4.40 9.94 -33.95
N ASP A 27 -3.49 9.13 -33.42
CA ASP A 27 -3.11 7.86 -34.02
C ASP A 27 -4.17 6.77 -33.78
N ASP A 28 -4.86 6.83 -32.63
CA ASP A 28 -5.81 5.81 -32.16
C ASP A 28 -7.28 6.13 -32.44
N ILE A 29 -7.59 7.25 -33.11
CA ILE A 29 -8.96 7.68 -33.33
C ILE A 29 -9.29 7.97 -34.79
N ILE A 30 -10.58 7.91 -35.08
CA ILE A 30 -11.19 8.41 -36.30
C ILE A 30 -12.16 9.50 -35.88
N TYR A 31 -11.76 10.73 -36.18
CA TYR A 31 -12.42 11.97 -35.81
C TYR A 31 -12.47 12.89 -37.02
N ASP A 32 -13.62 13.49 -37.27
CA ASP A 32 -13.89 14.22 -38.51
C ASP A 32 -12.97 15.44 -38.71
N GLU A 33 -12.53 16.14 -37.65
CA GLU A 33 -11.55 17.25 -37.79
C GLU A 33 -10.12 16.77 -38.07
N TYR A 34 -9.80 15.49 -37.82
CA TYR A 34 -8.42 14.97 -37.92
C TYR A 34 -8.18 14.07 -39.11
N THR A 35 -9.21 13.33 -39.53
CA THR A 35 -9.04 12.20 -40.46
C THR A 35 -9.74 12.37 -41.80
N PHE A 36 -10.77 13.22 -41.92
CA PHE A 36 -11.52 13.37 -43.16
C PHE A 36 -10.80 14.33 -44.13
N GLU A 37 -10.74 13.98 -45.41
CA GLU A 37 -10.09 14.81 -46.42
C GLU A 37 -10.98 15.97 -46.90
N GLU A 38 -10.39 17.16 -47.06
CA GLU A 38 -11.10 18.34 -47.55
C GLU A 38 -11.54 18.15 -49.02
N GLY A 39 -12.86 18.14 -49.26
CA GLY A 39 -13.45 18.07 -50.61
C GLY A 39 -14.10 16.73 -50.96
N GLU A 40 -13.94 15.71 -50.12
CA GLU A 40 -14.60 14.41 -50.29
C GLU A 40 -16.04 14.39 -49.76
N LYS A 41 -16.81 13.36 -50.15
CA LYS A 41 -18.20 13.21 -49.69
C LYS A 41 -18.22 12.72 -48.24
N PRO A 42 -18.88 13.43 -47.31
CA PRO A 42 -18.89 13.05 -45.89
C PRO A 42 -19.41 11.63 -45.61
N LEU A 43 -20.33 11.12 -46.44
CA LEU A 43 -20.87 9.77 -46.27
C LEU A 43 -19.83 8.68 -46.60
N ASP A 44 -18.99 8.92 -47.61
CA ASP A 44 -17.98 7.95 -48.04
C ASP A 44 -16.86 7.88 -46.98
N GLU A 45 -16.45 9.03 -46.44
CA GLU A 45 -15.49 9.14 -45.32
C GLU A 45 -15.99 8.47 -44.04
N ILE A 46 -17.29 8.60 -43.70
CA ILE A 46 -17.89 7.93 -42.53
C ILE A 46 -17.83 6.41 -42.71
N ILE A 47 -18.18 5.89 -43.89
CA ILE A 47 -18.17 4.46 -44.20
C ILE A 47 -16.73 3.92 -44.12
N GLU A 48 -15.78 4.59 -44.76
CA GLU A 48 -14.37 4.21 -44.74
C GLU A 48 -13.77 4.28 -43.32
N GLY A 49 -14.14 5.32 -42.56
CA GLY A 49 -13.77 5.45 -41.16
C GLY A 49 -14.30 4.28 -40.31
N LEU A 50 -15.58 3.95 -40.44
CA LEU A 50 -16.19 2.82 -39.73
C LEU A 50 -15.56 1.46 -40.10
N ASP A 51 -15.13 1.29 -41.35
CA ASP A 51 -14.45 0.06 -41.79
C ASP A 51 -13.05 -0.12 -41.18
N ARG A 52 -12.41 0.98 -40.79
CA ARG A 52 -11.07 1.00 -40.14
C ARG A 52 -11.17 1.02 -38.60
N THR A 53 -12.36 0.84 -38.05
CA THR A 53 -12.65 1.02 -36.62
C THR A 53 -12.89 -0.31 -35.92
N GLU A 54 -12.36 -0.45 -34.71
CA GLU A 54 -12.67 -1.59 -33.84
C GLU A 54 -13.65 -1.22 -32.71
N ILE A 55 -13.69 0.05 -32.28
CA ILE A 55 -14.64 0.57 -31.29
C ILE A 55 -15.45 1.73 -31.86
N PHE A 56 -16.77 1.61 -31.84
CA PHE A 56 -17.65 2.74 -32.14
C PHE A 56 -18.07 3.43 -30.84
N VAL A 57 -17.62 4.67 -30.63
CA VAL A 57 -17.97 5.50 -29.48
C VAL A 57 -19.10 6.44 -29.86
N LEU A 58 -20.20 6.40 -29.12
CA LEU A 58 -21.39 7.22 -29.38
C LEU A 58 -21.63 8.21 -28.25
N PHE A 59 -21.47 9.50 -28.54
CA PHE A 59 -21.76 10.57 -27.59
C PHE A 59 -23.23 11.02 -27.69
N LEU A 60 -24.01 10.69 -26.66
CA LEU A 60 -25.44 10.96 -26.59
C LEU A 60 -25.72 12.32 -25.94
N SER A 61 -26.29 13.22 -26.74
CA SER A 61 -26.78 14.55 -26.35
C SER A 61 -28.15 14.83 -26.97
N GLU A 62 -28.82 15.90 -26.54
CA GLU A 62 -30.06 16.33 -27.18
C GLU A 62 -29.85 16.64 -28.68
N ASN A 63 -28.66 17.13 -29.05
CA ASN A 63 -28.29 17.46 -30.43
C ASN A 63 -27.96 16.22 -31.25
N ALA A 64 -27.21 15.26 -30.67
CA ALA A 64 -26.81 14.03 -31.33
C ALA A 64 -28.03 13.18 -31.71
N LEU A 65 -29.01 13.08 -30.80
CA LEU A 65 -30.26 12.35 -31.04
C LEU A 65 -31.17 12.98 -32.11
N LYS A 66 -30.94 14.25 -32.48
CA LYS A 66 -31.68 14.94 -33.56
C LYS A 66 -30.87 15.00 -34.87
N SER A 67 -29.61 14.58 -34.86
CA SER A 67 -28.72 14.68 -36.02
C SER A 67 -28.97 13.53 -36.99
N GLU A 68 -29.32 13.84 -38.24
CA GLU A 68 -29.49 12.81 -39.28
C GLU A 68 -28.20 12.02 -39.53
N TRP A 69 -27.04 12.65 -39.41
CA TRP A 69 -25.74 12.00 -39.58
C TRP A 69 -25.45 10.97 -38.49
N VAL A 70 -25.67 11.33 -37.23
CA VAL A 70 -25.46 10.43 -36.09
C VAL A 70 -26.42 9.24 -36.16
N ILE A 71 -27.68 9.46 -36.55
CA ILE A 71 -28.66 8.37 -36.72
C ILE A 71 -28.20 7.38 -37.82
N ARG A 72 -27.63 7.89 -38.91
CA ARG A 72 -27.06 7.05 -39.98
C ARG A 72 -25.83 6.28 -39.48
N GLU A 73 -24.90 6.95 -38.80
CA GLU A 73 -23.72 6.32 -38.19
C GLU A 73 -24.09 5.19 -37.23
N ILE A 74 -25.10 5.39 -36.37
CA ILE A 74 -25.61 4.36 -35.45
C ILE A 74 -26.14 3.14 -36.22
N SER A 75 -26.84 3.37 -37.32
CA SER A 75 -27.41 2.30 -38.15
C SER A 75 -26.31 1.49 -38.84
N GLU A 76 -25.32 2.18 -39.42
CA GLU A 76 -24.16 1.56 -40.07
C GLU A 76 -23.25 0.82 -39.08
N ALA A 77 -23.04 1.38 -37.88
CA ALA A 77 -22.28 0.74 -36.81
C ALA A 77 -22.97 -0.54 -36.32
N LYS A 78 -24.31 -0.56 -36.27
CA LYS A 78 -25.08 -1.77 -35.90
C LYS A 78 -24.89 -2.89 -36.93
N ILE A 79 -24.97 -2.58 -38.22
CA ILE A 79 -24.72 -3.55 -39.30
C ILE A 79 -23.32 -4.14 -39.16
N ARG A 80 -22.30 -3.30 -38.93
CA ARG A 80 -20.90 -3.72 -38.76
C ARG A 80 -20.67 -4.55 -37.49
N LEU A 81 -21.30 -4.18 -36.38
CA LEU A 81 -21.28 -4.97 -35.14
C LEU A 81 -21.86 -6.37 -35.37
N ASP A 82 -23.02 -6.46 -36.04
CA ASP A 82 -23.68 -7.74 -36.30
C ASP A 82 -22.87 -8.62 -37.27
N SER A 83 -22.05 -8.00 -38.13
CA SER A 83 -21.10 -8.69 -39.02
C SER A 83 -19.71 -8.96 -38.39
N ASN A 84 -19.51 -8.65 -37.10
CA ASN A 84 -18.23 -8.73 -36.38
C ASN A 84 -17.07 -7.90 -36.98
N GLN A 85 -17.38 -6.86 -37.75
CA GLN A 85 -16.37 -5.90 -38.25
C GLN A 85 -15.98 -4.89 -37.16
N ILE A 86 -16.95 -4.45 -36.36
CA ILE A 86 -16.71 -3.64 -35.16
C ILE A 86 -16.79 -4.56 -33.93
N SER A 87 -15.78 -4.49 -33.07
CA SER A 87 -15.67 -5.36 -31.90
C SER A 87 -16.55 -4.93 -30.73
N LYS A 88 -16.83 -3.63 -30.59
CA LYS A 88 -17.58 -3.07 -29.45
C LYS A 88 -18.24 -1.73 -29.80
N ILE A 89 -19.42 -1.49 -29.23
CA ILE A 89 -20.07 -0.18 -29.22
C ILE A 89 -20.01 0.38 -27.79
N PHE A 90 -19.62 1.64 -27.65
CA PHE A 90 -19.47 2.30 -26.35
C PHE A 90 -20.29 3.61 -26.32
N PRO A 91 -21.55 3.54 -25.87
CA PRO A 91 -22.42 4.72 -25.77
C PRO A 91 -22.22 5.48 -24.45
N ILE A 92 -22.13 6.80 -24.52
CA ILE A 92 -21.82 7.70 -23.39
C ILE A 92 -22.82 8.85 -23.36
N ILE A 93 -23.47 9.09 -22.22
CA ILE A 93 -24.39 10.23 -22.06
C ILE A 93 -23.64 11.49 -21.64
N ILE A 94 -23.54 12.47 -22.52
CA ILE A 94 -22.81 13.72 -22.28
C ILE A 94 -23.72 14.86 -21.81
N ASP A 95 -25.01 14.84 -22.15
CA ASP A 95 -25.99 15.89 -21.78
C ASP A 95 -26.81 15.51 -20.53
N GLU A 96 -27.14 16.45 -19.65
CA GLU A 96 -27.97 16.22 -18.45
C GLU A 96 -29.44 15.94 -18.79
N LYS A 97 -29.92 16.48 -19.92
CA LYS A 97 -31.31 16.36 -20.35
C LYS A 97 -31.64 14.99 -20.95
N VAL A 98 -30.62 14.22 -21.30
CA VAL A 98 -30.77 12.88 -21.87
C VAL A 98 -30.64 11.87 -20.74
N GLN A 99 -31.62 10.98 -20.63
CA GLN A 99 -31.63 9.88 -19.68
C GLN A 99 -31.53 8.55 -20.43
N TYR A 100 -31.10 7.49 -19.76
CA TYR A 100 -30.98 6.15 -20.36
C TYR A 100 -32.33 5.61 -20.91
N THR A 101 -33.45 6.14 -20.42
CA THR A 101 -34.81 5.78 -20.86
C THR A 101 -35.35 6.67 -21.99
N ASP A 102 -34.55 7.57 -22.58
CA ASP A 102 -35.04 8.48 -23.63
C ASP A 102 -35.47 7.68 -24.85
N ASP A 103 -36.75 7.85 -25.27
CA ASP A 103 -37.39 7.11 -26.35
C ASP A 103 -36.66 7.23 -27.70
N ARG A 104 -35.92 8.32 -27.92
CA ARG A 104 -35.17 8.57 -29.16
C ARG A 104 -33.93 7.69 -29.32
N ILE A 105 -33.44 7.10 -28.24
CA ILE A 105 -32.33 6.13 -28.29
C ILE A 105 -32.88 4.83 -28.89
N PRO A 106 -32.20 4.15 -29.82
CA PRO A 106 -32.68 2.87 -30.33
C PRO A 106 -32.88 1.81 -29.23
N ASP A 107 -33.95 1.00 -29.32
CA ASP A 107 -34.29 -0.06 -28.35
C ASP A 107 -33.10 -0.99 -28.08
N TRP A 108 -32.41 -1.41 -29.15
CA TRP A 108 -31.28 -2.33 -29.03
C TRP A 108 -30.09 -1.74 -28.24
N LEU A 109 -29.93 -0.41 -28.21
CA LEU A 109 -28.94 0.27 -27.38
C LEU A 109 -29.41 0.32 -25.92
N ARG A 110 -30.69 0.67 -25.68
CA ARG A 110 -31.25 0.72 -24.32
C ARG A 110 -31.28 -0.63 -23.62
N ASP A 111 -31.59 -1.69 -24.36
CA ASP A 111 -31.83 -3.02 -23.79
C ASP A 111 -30.53 -3.80 -23.57
N ASN A 112 -29.51 -3.56 -24.41
CA ASN A 112 -28.28 -4.36 -24.40
C ASN A 112 -27.05 -3.61 -23.88
N TYR A 113 -27.11 -2.28 -23.72
CA TYR A 113 -25.96 -1.48 -23.29
C TYR A 113 -26.24 -0.72 -21.99
N ASN A 114 -25.17 -0.52 -21.23
CA ASN A 114 -25.21 0.22 -19.98
C ASN A 114 -24.99 1.70 -20.24
N LEU A 115 -26.07 2.43 -20.52
CA LEU A 115 -26.05 3.85 -20.85
C LEU A 115 -25.85 4.69 -19.59
N LYS A 116 -24.63 5.18 -19.38
CA LYS A 116 -24.25 5.95 -18.19
C LYS A 116 -23.70 7.33 -18.54
N PRO A 117 -23.91 8.33 -17.68
CA PRO A 117 -23.33 9.64 -17.88
C PRO A 117 -21.83 9.64 -17.60
N ILE A 118 -21.08 10.29 -18.50
CA ILE A 118 -19.68 10.68 -18.27
C ILE A 118 -19.58 12.14 -18.69
N LYS A 119 -19.53 13.06 -17.73
CA LYS A 119 -19.57 14.52 -17.94
C LYS A 119 -18.19 15.13 -18.16
N ARG A 120 -17.14 14.46 -17.69
CA ARG A 120 -15.75 14.91 -17.89
C ARG A 120 -15.13 14.25 -19.11
N ALA A 121 -14.57 15.07 -20.00
CA ALA A 121 -13.95 14.60 -21.25
C ALA A 121 -12.71 13.72 -21.00
N CYS A 122 -11.87 14.07 -20.03
CA CYS A 122 -10.67 13.31 -19.65
C CYS A 122 -11.00 11.86 -19.25
N ILE A 123 -12.03 11.66 -18.42
CA ILE A 123 -12.49 10.33 -17.97
C ILE A 123 -13.05 9.53 -19.14
N SER A 124 -13.77 10.20 -20.05
CA SER A 124 -14.29 9.58 -21.27
C SER A 124 -13.16 9.05 -22.15
N ALA A 125 -12.13 9.87 -22.40
CA ALA A 125 -10.94 9.48 -23.15
C ALA A 125 -10.22 8.29 -22.50
N ARG A 126 -9.96 8.36 -21.19
CA ARG A 126 -9.35 7.24 -20.44
C ARG A 126 -10.12 5.94 -20.59
N ARG A 127 -11.46 5.97 -20.42
CA ARG A 127 -12.28 4.76 -20.58
C ARG A 127 -12.21 4.22 -22.01
N ILE A 128 -12.24 5.08 -23.02
CA ILE A 128 -12.09 4.66 -24.43
C ILE A 128 -10.73 3.99 -24.63
N HIS A 129 -9.65 4.58 -24.15
CA HIS A 129 -8.30 4.06 -24.26
C HIS A 129 -8.16 2.70 -23.55
N ASN A 130 -8.74 2.54 -22.36
CA ASN A 130 -8.80 1.25 -21.67
C ASN A 130 -9.65 0.21 -22.41
N LYS A 131 -10.72 0.62 -23.10
CA LYS A 131 -11.48 -0.30 -23.95
C LYS A 131 -10.69 -0.73 -25.20
N LEU A 132 -9.88 0.15 -25.78
CA LEU A 132 -8.98 -0.19 -26.88
C LEU A 132 -7.95 -1.24 -26.42
N ARG A 133 -7.33 -1.01 -25.26
CA ARG A 133 -6.47 -1.95 -24.53
C ARG A 133 -7.15 -3.32 -24.29
N GLU A 134 -8.39 -3.33 -23.78
CA GLU A 134 -9.21 -4.56 -23.57
C GLU A 134 -9.46 -5.35 -24.87
N ILE A 135 -9.49 -4.69 -26.03
CA ILE A 135 -9.74 -5.37 -27.31
C ILE A 135 -8.47 -6.01 -27.86
N SER A 136 -7.30 -5.38 -27.70
CA SER A 136 -6.00 -6.01 -27.92
C SER A 136 -5.88 -7.35 -27.17
N TRP A 137 -6.52 -7.42 -26.00
CA TRP A 137 -6.53 -8.52 -25.02
C TRP A 137 -7.47 -9.70 -25.29
N LYS A 138 -8.39 -9.68 -26.27
CA LYS A 138 -9.39 -10.76 -26.48
C LYS A 138 -8.80 -12.17 -26.79
N LYS A 139 -7.50 -12.39 -26.60
CA LYS A 139 -6.75 -13.63 -26.82
C LYS A 139 -6.68 -14.59 -25.61
N HIS A 140 -7.17 -14.25 -24.41
CA HIS A 140 -7.18 -15.16 -23.24
C HIS A 140 -8.59 -15.41 -22.65
N PRO A 141 -9.37 -16.37 -23.18
CA PRO A 141 -10.70 -16.74 -22.66
C PRO A 141 -10.70 -17.15 -21.18
N GLU A 142 -9.58 -17.67 -20.71
CA GLU A 142 -9.41 -18.29 -19.39
C GLU A 142 -9.45 -17.28 -18.24
N LEU A 143 -8.88 -16.09 -18.41
CA LEU A 143 -8.93 -15.01 -17.42
C LEU A 143 -10.38 -14.58 -17.15
N LYS A 144 -11.18 -14.49 -18.22
CA LYS A 144 -12.61 -14.14 -18.14
C LYS A 144 -13.44 -15.19 -17.39
N ILE A 145 -13.11 -16.47 -17.56
CA ILE A 145 -13.79 -17.56 -16.83
C ILE A 145 -13.37 -17.53 -15.36
N ARG A 146 -12.08 -17.33 -15.06
CA ARG A 146 -11.54 -17.23 -13.69
C ARG A 146 -12.15 -16.07 -12.89
N GLU A 147 -12.29 -14.90 -13.50
CA GLU A 147 -12.86 -13.72 -12.82
C GLU A 147 -14.35 -13.84 -12.48
N SER A 148 -15.08 -14.64 -13.27
CA SER A 148 -16.51 -14.92 -13.06
C SER A 148 -16.80 -16.05 -12.07
N TYR A 149 -15.76 -16.75 -11.59
CA TYR A 149 -15.94 -17.96 -10.79
C TYR A 149 -16.20 -17.62 -9.31
N PHE A 150 -17.42 -17.90 -8.84
CA PHE A 150 -17.84 -17.71 -7.45
C PHE A 150 -18.48 -18.98 -6.90
N VAL A 151 -17.98 -19.46 -5.75
CA VAL A 151 -18.38 -20.76 -5.17
C VAL A 151 -18.59 -20.65 -3.68
N GLY A 152 -19.71 -21.20 -3.19
CA GLY A 152 -20.05 -21.24 -1.77
C GLY A 152 -20.81 -19.99 -1.31
N ARG A 153 -20.73 -19.69 0.00
CA ARG A 153 -21.32 -18.49 0.60
C ARG A 153 -22.85 -18.37 0.50
N LEU A 154 -23.55 -19.50 0.40
CA LEU A 154 -25.00 -19.52 0.24
C LEU A 154 -25.70 -18.80 1.41
N ARG A 155 -25.26 -19.08 2.64
CA ARG A 155 -25.81 -18.44 3.85
C ARG A 155 -25.64 -16.93 3.82
N GLU A 156 -24.46 -16.45 3.43
CA GLU A 156 -24.18 -15.03 3.35
C GLU A 156 -25.01 -14.37 2.23
N LEU A 157 -25.16 -15.01 1.07
CA LEU A 157 -26.03 -14.53 0.00
C LEU A 157 -27.50 -14.48 0.41
N ASP A 158 -27.98 -15.46 1.18
CA ASP A 158 -29.36 -15.48 1.69
C ASP A 158 -29.59 -14.33 2.67
N GLN A 159 -28.65 -14.08 3.61
CA GLN A 159 -28.72 -12.93 4.51
C GLN A 159 -28.71 -11.58 3.78
N PHE A 160 -27.94 -11.49 2.70
CA PHE A 160 -27.90 -10.31 1.86
C PHE A 160 -29.26 -10.07 1.20
N GLU A 161 -29.84 -11.12 0.61
CA GLU A 161 -31.16 -11.08 -0.03
C GLU A 161 -32.27 -10.71 0.96
N GLU A 162 -32.29 -11.34 2.14
CA GLU A 162 -33.20 -11.03 3.23
C GLU A 162 -33.15 -9.55 3.60
N ARG A 163 -31.96 -8.96 3.73
CA ARG A 163 -31.82 -7.55 4.07
C ARG A 163 -32.33 -6.61 2.98
N ILE A 164 -32.02 -6.90 1.71
CA ILE A 164 -32.37 -6.03 0.58
C ILE A 164 -33.87 -6.04 0.28
N HIS A 165 -34.53 -7.18 0.50
CA HIS A 165 -35.97 -7.35 0.28
C HIS A 165 -36.80 -7.24 1.57
N ASP A 166 -36.21 -6.81 2.69
CA ASP A 166 -36.93 -6.56 3.94
C ASP A 166 -37.86 -5.34 3.78
N PHE A 167 -39.16 -5.59 3.63
CA PHE A 167 -40.19 -4.55 3.53
C PHE A 167 -40.34 -3.68 4.78
N ALA A 168 -39.87 -4.14 5.95
CA ALA A 168 -39.99 -3.39 7.19
C ALA A 168 -38.85 -2.37 7.38
N LYS A 169 -37.80 -2.40 6.56
CA LYS A 169 -36.63 -1.53 6.65
C LYS A 169 -36.43 -0.74 5.37
N GLU A 170 -35.85 0.45 5.49
CA GLU A 170 -35.40 1.18 4.31
C GLU A 170 -34.25 0.42 3.62
N LYS A 171 -34.14 0.53 2.29
CA LYS A 171 -33.00 -0.09 1.60
C LYS A 171 -31.73 0.68 1.94
N PRO A 172 -30.63 -0.03 2.25
CA PRO A 172 -29.38 0.59 2.65
C PRO A 172 -28.77 1.38 1.48
N THR A 173 -28.19 2.54 1.80
CA THR A 173 -27.36 3.33 0.88
C THR A 173 -25.94 2.78 0.80
N VAL A 174 -25.48 2.12 1.87
CA VAL A 174 -24.12 1.58 1.98
C VAL A 174 -24.15 0.10 2.38
N LEU A 175 -23.46 -0.72 1.60
CA LEU A 175 -23.25 -2.14 1.85
C LEU A 175 -21.80 -2.37 2.24
N ILE A 176 -21.54 -2.93 3.43
CA ILE A 176 -20.19 -3.18 3.92
C ILE A 176 -20.01 -4.67 4.17
N CYS A 177 -19.11 -5.29 3.41
CA CYS A 177 -18.63 -6.65 3.65
C CYS A 177 -17.24 -6.62 4.27
N SER A 178 -17.11 -7.19 5.46
CA SER A 178 -15.89 -7.18 6.27
C SER A 178 -15.28 -8.56 6.44
N GLY A 179 -13.95 -8.63 6.58
CA GLY A 179 -13.21 -9.88 6.64
C GLY A 179 -11.75 -9.71 6.24
N ILE A 180 -10.95 -10.77 6.41
CA ILE A 180 -9.51 -10.75 6.10
C ILE A 180 -9.26 -10.53 4.60
N HIS A 181 -8.03 -10.15 4.25
CA HIS A 181 -7.62 -10.01 2.86
C HIS A 181 -7.75 -11.34 2.11
N GLY A 182 -8.07 -11.31 0.81
CA GLY A 182 -8.26 -12.52 0.00
C GLY A 182 -9.55 -13.33 0.24
N VAL A 183 -10.36 -13.03 1.28
CA VAL A 183 -11.52 -13.87 1.68
C VAL A 183 -12.75 -13.85 0.73
N GLY A 184 -12.75 -12.96 -0.27
CA GLY A 184 -13.84 -12.84 -1.25
C GLY A 184 -14.90 -11.76 -0.97
N ARG A 185 -14.61 -10.75 -0.16
CA ARG A 185 -15.53 -9.63 0.20
C ARG A 185 -16.16 -8.92 -0.99
N ARG A 186 -15.33 -8.50 -1.95
CA ARG A 186 -15.78 -7.81 -3.17
C ARG A 186 -16.66 -8.71 -4.04
N SER A 187 -16.28 -9.97 -4.18
CA SER A 187 -17.07 -10.94 -4.95
C SER A 187 -18.43 -11.19 -4.30
N LEU A 188 -18.51 -11.32 -2.97
CA LEU A 188 -19.80 -11.48 -2.28
C LEU A 188 -20.72 -10.27 -2.48
N LEU A 189 -20.20 -9.04 -2.37
CA LEU A 189 -20.99 -7.82 -2.63
C LEU A 189 -21.56 -7.82 -4.05
N HIS A 190 -20.73 -8.18 -5.03
CA HIS A 190 -21.15 -8.24 -6.42
C HIS A 190 -22.24 -9.29 -6.66
N GLU A 191 -22.00 -10.53 -6.22
CA GLU A 191 -22.97 -11.61 -6.37
C GLU A 191 -24.28 -11.35 -5.62
N GLY A 192 -24.20 -10.71 -4.43
CA GLY A 192 -25.38 -10.26 -3.70
C GLY A 192 -26.20 -9.23 -4.49
N CYS A 193 -25.53 -8.23 -5.08
CA CYS A 193 -26.19 -7.22 -5.93
C CYS A 193 -26.80 -7.84 -7.20
N LEU A 194 -26.14 -8.84 -7.79
CA LEU A 194 -26.67 -9.60 -8.93
C LEU A 194 -27.91 -10.40 -8.55
N LYS A 195 -27.83 -11.22 -7.50
CA LYS A 195 -28.92 -12.08 -7.01
C LYS A 195 -30.18 -11.27 -6.68
N THR A 196 -30.01 -10.09 -6.10
CA THR A 196 -31.10 -9.20 -5.66
C THR A 196 -31.60 -8.23 -6.75
N ASN A 197 -31.07 -8.32 -7.98
CA ASN A 197 -31.38 -7.44 -9.11
C ASN A 197 -31.08 -5.95 -8.86
N ILE A 198 -30.18 -5.62 -7.92
CA ILE A 198 -29.64 -4.26 -7.78
C ILE A 198 -28.75 -3.93 -8.98
N SER A 199 -27.92 -4.91 -9.38
CA SER A 199 -27.08 -4.84 -10.59
C SER A 199 -27.48 -5.96 -11.55
N LYS A 200 -27.35 -5.69 -12.86
CA LYS A 200 -27.47 -6.70 -13.93
C LYS A 200 -26.13 -7.00 -14.59
N CYS A 201 -25.05 -6.37 -14.14
CA CYS A 201 -23.72 -6.51 -14.73
C CYS A 201 -23.10 -7.83 -14.28
N ALA A 202 -22.95 -8.80 -15.18
CA ALA A 202 -22.31 -10.08 -14.86
C ALA A 202 -20.78 -9.96 -14.65
N HIS A 203 -20.16 -8.87 -15.12
CA HIS A 203 -18.73 -8.63 -14.95
C HIS A 203 -18.43 -8.09 -13.56
N LYS A 204 -17.36 -8.63 -12.96
CA LYS A 204 -16.87 -8.20 -11.65
C LYS A 204 -16.58 -6.70 -11.66
N PRO A 205 -17.00 -5.96 -10.62
CA PRO A 205 -16.94 -4.53 -10.64
C PRO A 205 -15.54 -4.07 -10.25
N SER A 206 -15.03 -3.17 -11.08
CA SER A 206 -14.00 -2.20 -10.75
C SER A 206 -14.22 -1.57 -9.38
N ALA A 207 -13.14 -1.42 -8.61
CA ALA A 207 -13.22 -0.86 -7.26
C ALA A 207 -12.10 0.14 -7.01
N ILE A 208 -12.41 1.19 -6.27
CA ILE A 208 -11.44 2.19 -5.84
C ILE A 208 -10.78 1.73 -4.54
N PHE A 209 -9.46 1.80 -4.49
CA PHE A 209 -8.69 1.49 -3.30
C PHE A 209 -8.60 2.69 -2.36
N LEU A 210 -8.89 2.46 -1.08
CA LEU A 210 -8.80 3.43 0.01
C LEU A 210 -7.91 2.90 1.13
N ASP A 211 -6.70 3.43 1.25
CA ASP A 211 -5.82 3.15 2.37
C ASP A 211 -6.04 4.12 3.55
N ARG A 212 -5.49 3.77 4.71
CA ARG A 212 -5.54 4.57 5.96
C ARG A 212 -5.09 6.04 5.85
N ASN A 213 -4.32 6.44 4.83
CA ASN A 213 -3.78 7.79 4.66
C ASN A 213 -4.70 8.68 3.80
N VAL A 214 -5.78 8.14 3.24
CA VAL A 214 -6.78 8.85 2.43
C VAL A 214 -7.60 9.78 3.34
N SER A 215 -7.63 11.07 3.05
CA SER A 215 -8.53 12.03 3.71
C SER A 215 -9.84 12.21 2.93
N ILE A 216 -10.76 13.00 3.48
CA ILE A 216 -12.04 13.28 2.81
C ILE A 216 -11.84 13.94 1.43
N GLU A 217 -10.78 14.73 1.26
CA GLU A 217 -10.41 15.36 0.00
C GLU A 217 -10.00 14.32 -1.05
N ASP A 218 -9.11 13.38 -0.70
CA ASP A 218 -8.77 12.25 -1.59
C ASP A 218 -10.01 11.46 -1.97
N PHE A 219 -10.93 11.25 -1.02
CA PHE A 219 -12.17 10.53 -1.27
C PHE A 219 -13.05 11.26 -2.28
N ILE A 220 -13.15 12.60 -2.21
CA ILE A 220 -13.88 13.42 -3.20
C ILE A 220 -13.21 13.33 -4.56
N LEU A 221 -11.87 13.45 -4.64
CA LEU A 221 -11.13 13.37 -5.91
C LEU A 221 -11.31 12.00 -6.57
N LYS A 222 -11.15 10.92 -5.81
CA LYS A 222 -11.37 9.54 -6.29
C LYS A 222 -12.82 9.30 -6.70
N LEU A 223 -13.80 9.89 -6.01
CA LEU A 223 -15.19 9.83 -6.45
C LEU A 223 -15.42 10.61 -7.74
N ASN A 224 -14.73 11.74 -7.93
CA ASN A 224 -14.81 12.55 -9.14
C ASN A 224 -14.21 11.83 -10.37
N ASP A 225 -13.31 10.86 -10.17
CA ASP A 225 -12.80 10.00 -11.25
C ASP A 225 -13.89 9.13 -11.91
N PHE A 226 -15.08 8.99 -11.29
CA PHE A 226 -16.23 8.38 -11.97
C PHE A 226 -16.78 9.22 -13.12
N GLY A 227 -16.56 10.54 -13.09
CA GLY A 227 -16.99 11.47 -14.13
C GLY A 227 -18.50 11.64 -14.19
N LEU A 228 -19.23 11.31 -13.13
CA LEU A 228 -20.69 11.48 -13.06
C LEU A 228 -21.10 12.96 -13.07
N LEU A 229 -20.21 13.82 -12.58
CA LEU A 229 -20.34 15.26 -12.53
C LEU A 229 -19.06 15.89 -13.05
N ASP A 230 -19.17 17.13 -13.49
CA ASP A 230 -18.03 18.01 -13.70
C ASP A 230 -18.10 19.11 -12.64
N PHE A 231 -17.08 19.17 -11.79
CA PHE A 231 -16.99 20.16 -10.74
C PHE A 231 -16.18 21.38 -11.16
N GLU A 232 -15.58 21.38 -12.36
CA GLU A 232 -14.71 22.45 -12.85
C GLU A 232 -13.69 22.87 -11.75
N ASP A 233 -13.42 24.16 -11.61
CA ASP A 233 -12.52 24.73 -10.61
C ASP A 233 -13.06 24.64 -9.17
N SER A 234 -14.27 24.10 -8.96
CA SER A 234 -14.85 24.02 -7.62
C SER A 234 -14.15 23.00 -6.72
N LEU A 235 -13.26 22.15 -7.24
CA LEU A 235 -12.40 21.28 -6.42
C LEU A 235 -11.04 21.92 -6.10
N GLU A 236 -10.79 23.16 -6.52
CA GLU A 236 -9.63 23.90 -6.06
C GLU A 236 -9.73 24.25 -4.57
N SER A 237 -8.57 24.31 -3.91
CA SER A 237 -8.40 24.71 -2.50
C SER A 237 -9.25 23.89 -1.52
N LEU A 238 -9.42 22.58 -1.76
CA LEU A 238 -10.18 21.69 -0.87
C LEU A 238 -9.70 21.76 0.58
N SER A 239 -8.40 21.93 0.83
CA SER A 239 -7.84 22.12 2.18
C SER A 239 -8.41 23.33 2.94
N ASP A 240 -8.85 24.36 2.23
CA ASP A 240 -9.37 25.59 2.83
C ASP A 240 -10.87 25.53 3.13
N LYS A 241 -11.55 24.50 2.62
CA LYS A 241 -12.99 24.29 2.82
C LYS A 241 -13.26 23.56 4.14
N ASN A 242 -14.39 23.86 4.77
CA ASN A 242 -14.84 23.14 5.96
C ASN A 242 -15.36 21.72 5.61
N ILE A 243 -15.56 20.90 6.63
CA ILE A 243 -16.01 19.51 6.47
C ILE A 243 -17.44 19.46 5.87
N GLU A 244 -18.31 20.41 6.22
CA GLU A 244 -19.68 20.46 5.72
C GLU A 244 -19.74 20.69 4.20
N THR A 245 -18.89 21.58 3.67
CA THR A 245 -18.78 21.81 2.22
C THR A 245 -18.19 20.60 1.51
N LYS A 246 -17.23 19.90 2.14
CA LYS A 246 -16.68 18.65 1.59
C LYS A 246 -17.73 17.56 1.50
N ILE A 247 -18.57 17.42 2.54
CA ILE A 247 -19.70 16.50 2.55
C ILE A 247 -20.73 16.85 1.47
N SER A 248 -20.97 18.14 1.20
CA SER A 248 -21.92 18.54 0.15
C SER A 248 -21.43 18.14 -1.26
N TYR A 249 -20.12 18.11 -1.52
CA TYR A 249 -19.59 17.53 -2.77
C TYR A 249 -19.85 16.03 -2.85
N ILE A 250 -19.65 15.29 -1.76
CA ILE A 250 -19.98 13.85 -1.71
C ILE A 250 -21.48 13.64 -1.99
N HIS A 251 -22.36 14.45 -1.40
CA HIS A 251 -23.81 14.36 -1.64
C HIS A 251 -24.19 14.61 -3.09
N GLN A 252 -23.53 15.55 -3.78
CA GLN A 252 -23.76 15.80 -5.20
C GLN A 252 -23.40 14.57 -6.05
N ILE A 253 -22.25 13.94 -5.77
CA ILE A 253 -21.84 12.71 -6.47
C ILE A 253 -22.80 11.56 -6.15
N MET A 254 -23.19 11.38 -4.88
CA MET A 254 -24.17 10.39 -4.46
C MET A 254 -25.51 10.60 -5.17
N GLU A 255 -25.94 11.84 -5.33
CA GLU A 255 -27.16 12.19 -6.06
C GLU A 255 -27.07 11.81 -7.54
N ALA A 256 -25.95 12.11 -8.20
CA ALA A 256 -25.72 11.71 -9.58
C ALA A 256 -25.73 10.19 -9.72
N ALA A 257 -25.02 9.48 -8.84
CA ALA A 257 -24.98 8.02 -8.79
C ALA A 257 -26.37 7.40 -8.54
N TYR A 258 -27.17 7.98 -7.63
CA TYR A 258 -28.53 7.54 -7.36
C TYR A 258 -29.42 7.67 -8.61
N LYS A 259 -29.37 8.83 -9.31
CA LYS A 259 -30.16 9.05 -10.54
C LYS A 259 -29.79 8.08 -11.65
N SER A 260 -28.50 7.77 -11.80
CA SER A 260 -28.01 6.84 -12.82
C SER A 260 -28.03 5.37 -12.39
N LYS A 261 -28.46 5.07 -11.16
CA LYS A 261 -28.38 3.73 -10.53
C LYS A 261 -26.97 3.14 -10.58
N GLU A 262 -25.97 3.98 -10.31
CA GLU A 262 -24.56 3.62 -10.28
C GLU A 262 -24.18 3.00 -8.93
N LEU A 263 -23.53 1.83 -8.97
CA LEU A 263 -22.86 1.25 -7.80
C LEU A 263 -21.37 1.59 -7.83
N ILE A 264 -20.88 2.15 -6.73
CA ILE A 264 -19.48 2.49 -6.54
C ILE A 264 -18.86 1.50 -5.55
N TYR A 265 -17.87 0.74 -6.01
CA TYR A 265 -17.19 -0.25 -5.19
C TYR A 265 -15.89 0.31 -4.61
N PHE A 266 -15.64 -0.03 -3.33
CA PHE A 266 -14.41 0.35 -2.62
C PHE A 266 -13.72 -0.88 -2.02
N ILE A 267 -12.40 -0.89 -2.09
CA ILE A 267 -11.53 -1.75 -1.28
C ILE A 267 -11.01 -0.88 -0.13
N ASP A 268 -11.51 -1.11 1.08
CA ASP A 268 -11.18 -0.30 2.26
C ASP A 268 -10.13 -1.02 3.14
N ASP A 269 -8.94 -0.43 3.21
CA ASP A 269 -7.82 -0.84 4.06
C ASP A 269 -7.61 0.16 5.21
N GLY A 270 -8.69 0.40 5.97
CA GLY A 270 -8.63 1.16 7.22
C GLY A 270 -8.98 2.64 7.10
N CYS A 271 -9.49 3.09 5.95
CA CYS A 271 -9.92 4.47 5.73
C CYS A 271 -11.33 4.73 6.29
N LEU A 272 -12.31 3.93 5.83
CA LEU A 272 -13.72 4.08 6.15
C LEU A 272 -14.07 3.33 7.43
N VAL A 273 -13.61 2.08 7.56
CA VAL A 273 -13.66 1.34 8.83
C VAL A 273 -12.25 1.21 9.36
N ASN A 274 -11.95 1.91 10.45
CA ASN A 274 -10.60 1.96 10.99
C ASN A 274 -10.22 0.68 11.74
N TYR A 275 -8.95 0.57 12.09
CA TYR A 275 -8.41 -0.54 12.89
C TYR A 275 -9.06 -0.66 14.27
N LYS A 276 -9.61 0.42 14.84
CA LYS A 276 -10.37 0.43 16.10
C LYS A 276 -11.78 -0.17 15.95
N ARG A 277 -12.17 -0.58 14.74
CA ARG A 277 -13.47 -1.17 14.41
C ARG A 277 -14.62 -0.16 14.52
N GLU A 278 -14.34 1.07 14.12
CA GLU A 278 -15.27 2.20 14.11
C GLU A 278 -15.33 2.78 12.69
N LEU A 279 -16.47 3.37 12.33
CA LEU A 279 -16.57 4.15 11.09
C LEU A 279 -15.83 5.47 11.25
N ASN A 280 -15.26 5.96 10.15
CA ASN A 280 -14.70 7.31 10.12
C ASN A 280 -15.83 8.34 10.28
N SER A 281 -15.62 9.34 11.13
CA SER A 281 -16.67 10.28 11.53
C SER A 281 -17.24 11.08 10.36
N TRP A 282 -16.39 11.52 9.43
CA TRP A 282 -16.85 12.27 8.27
C TRP A 282 -17.67 11.40 7.31
N PHE A 283 -17.35 10.11 7.21
CA PHE A 283 -18.09 9.17 6.37
C PHE A 283 -19.45 8.84 6.99
N GLU A 284 -19.49 8.57 8.30
CA GLU A 284 -20.75 8.40 9.02
C GLU A 284 -21.65 9.64 8.90
N GLN A 285 -21.07 10.84 9.04
CA GLN A 285 -21.77 12.10 8.86
C GLN A 285 -22.31 12.26 7.43
N ALA A 286 -21.50 11.95 6.40
CA ALA A 286 -21.91 12.04 5.01
C ALA A 286 -23.12 11.14 4.70
N ILE A 287 -23.11 9.90 5.18
CA ILE A 287 -24.22 8.97 4.93
C ILE A 287 -25.46 9.32 5.76
N SER A 288 -25.30 9.67 7.04
CA SER A 288 -26.44 9.98 7.92
C SER A 288 -27.17 11.27 7.53
N SER A 289 -26.47 12.22 6.90
CA SER A 289 -27.07 13.48 6.42
C SER A 289 -27.65 13.39 5.00
N TYR A 290 -27.45 12.27 4.30
CA TYR A 290 -27.99 12.07 2.96
C TYR A 290 -29.46 11.62 3.02
N GLN A 291 -30.37 12.45 2.50
CA GLN A 291 -31.82 12.26 2.68
C GLN A 291 -32.44 11.19 1.77
N LYS A 292 -31.76 10.74 0.71
CA LYS A 292 -32.33 9.75 -0.19
C LYS A 292 -31.93 8.34 0.23
N SER A 293 -32.93 7.54 0.55
CA SER A 293 -32.83 6.10 0.74
C SER A 293 -33.60 5.39 -0.38
N ASN A 294 -33.36 4.09 -0.59
CA ASN A 294 -33.98 3.18 -1.59
C ASN A 294 -33.08 2.63 -2.70
N PHE A 295 -31.82 3.03 -2.80
CA PHE A 295 -30.84 2.41 -3.70
C PHE A 295 -29.44 2.40 -3.05
N PRO A 296 -28.74 1.26 -2.99
CA PRO A 296 -27.36 1.23 -2.55
C PRO A 296 -26.47 2.01 -3.51
N ILE A 297 -25.61 2.88 -2.99
CA ILE A 297 -24.65 3.65 -3.79
C ILE A 297 -23.24 3.10 -3.55
N PHE A 298 -22.88 2.85 -2.29
CA PHE A 298 -21.52 2.42 -1.93
C PHE A 298 -21.47 0.94 -1.53
N CYS A 299 -20.59 0.19 -2.18
CA CYS A 299 -20.30 -1.22 -1.92
C CYS A 299 -18.86 -1.36 -1.40
N ILE A 300 -18.67 -1.56 -0.10
CA ILE A 300 -17.37 -1.46 0.58
C ILE A 300 -16.88 -2.83 1.03
N ALA A 301 -15.77 -3.29 0.46
CA ALA A 301 -15.02 -4.45 0.91
C ALA A 301 -13.97 -4.00 1.95
N SER A 302 -14.35 -4.00 3.23
CA SER A 302 -13.52 -3.47 4.32
C SER A 302 -12.69 -4.53 5.04
N LYS A 303 -11.43 -4.23 5.36
CA LYS A 303 -10.54 -5.14 6.09
C LYS A 303 -10.98 -5.30 7.54
N TYR A 304 -11.49 -4.24 8.13
CA TYR A 304 -11.92 -4.24 9.52
C TYR A 304 -13.44 -4.31 9.59
N LYS A 305 -13.95 -5.02 10.60
CA LYS A 305 -15.39 -5.10 10.86
C LYS A 305 -15.81 -4.06 11.88
N VAL A 306 -16.91 -3.34 11.62
CA VAL A 306 -17.47 -2.40 12.59
C VAL A 306 -17.96 -3.17 13.82
N SER A 307 -17.53 -2.74 15.01
CA SER A 307 -17.97 -3.32 16.27
C SER A 307 -19.47 -3.09 16.48
N PHE A 308 -20.17 -4.05 17.09
CA PHE A 308 -21.63 -3.95 17.24
C PHE A 308 -22.06 -2.66 17.97
N ALA A 309 -21.29 -2.22 18.97
CA ALA A 309 -21.55 -1.00 19.72
C ALA A 309 -21.32 0.29 18.91
N ALA A 310 -20.44 0.24 17.91
CA ALA A 310 -20.13 1.38 17.03
C ALA A 310 -20.92 1.39 15.72
N ARG A 311 -21.90 0.49 15.55
CA ARG A 311 -22.77 0.50 14.36
C ARG A 311 -23.78 1.64 14.48
N PRO A 312 -23.95 2.46 13.43
CA PRO A 312 -25.03 3.44 13.37
C PRO A 312 -26.39 2.76 13.52
N LYS A 313 -27.32 3.41 14.24
CA LYS A 313 -28.69 2.91 14.45
C LYS A 313 -29.63 3.24 13.28
N THR A 314 -29.11 3.24 12.06
CA THR A 314 -29.81 3.67 10.86
C THR A 314 -29.89 2.53 9.85
N ASP A 315 -30.98 2.42 9.10
CA ASP A 315 -31.10 1.42 8.04
C ASP A 315 -30.21 1.73 6.82
N SER A 316 -29.62 2.92 6.72
CA SER A 316 -28.72 3.34 5.64
C SER A 316 -27.49 2.45 5.46
N PHE A 317 -27.14 1.65 6.48
CA PHE A 317 -26.00 0.73 6.43
C PHE A 317 -26.45 -0.73 6.53
N PHE A 318 -25.85 -1.58 5.70
CA PHE A 318 -25.85 -3.02 5.88
C PHE A 318 -24.43 -3.51 6.16
N PHE A 319 -24.28 -4.30 7.22
CA PHE A 319 -23.00 -4.87 7.63
C PHE A 319 -23.04 -6.38 7.55
N GLN A 320 -22.15 -6.95 6.76
CA GLN A 320 -21.94 -8.40 6.65
C GLN A 320 -20.49 -8.75 6.96
N GLU A 321 -20.30 -9.85 7.69
CA GLU A 321 -18.99 -10.39 8.02
C GLU A 321 -18.80 -11.72 7.29
N ILE A 322 -17.60 -11.90 6.73
CA ILE A 322 -17.22 -13.08 5.96
C ILE A 322 -16.00 -13.72 6.63
N ASN A 323 -16.14 -15.00 6.95
CA ASN A 323 -15.04 -15.83 7.47
C ASN A 323 -14.34 -16.59 6.33
N GLU A 324 -13.29 -17.34 6.61
CA GLU A 324 -12.67 -18.23 5.63
C GLU A 324 -13.67 -19.28 5.08
N LEU A 325 -13.41 -19.80 3.88
CA LEU A 325 -14.17 -20.91 3.33
C LEU A 325 -14.03 -22.14 4.23
N ASN A 326 -15.14 -22.76 4.56
CA ASN A 326 -15.10 -24.00 5.34
C ASN A 326 -14.56 -25.17 4.48
N ALA A 327 -14.21 -26.29 5.12
CA ALA A 327 -13.59 -27.42 4.41
C ALA A 327 -14.42 -27.95 3.24
N VAL A 328 -15.75 -27.94 3.33
CA VAL A 328 -16.63 -28.39 2.26
C VAL A 328 -16.61 -27.41 1.09
N GLU A 329 -16.68 -26.10 1.37
CA GLU A 329 -16.60 -25.06 0.36
C GLU A 329 -15.24 -25.04 -0.34
N ARG A 330 -14.14 -25.21 0.40
CA ARG A 330 -12.79 -25.33 -0.16
C ARG A 330 -12.68 -26.49 -1.14
N LYS A 331 -13.09 -27.70 -0.72
CA LYS A 331 -13.06 -28.89 -1.58
C LYS A 331 -13.89 -28.67 -2.84
N ARG A 332 -15.08 -28.08 -2.71
CA ARG A 332 -15.94 -27.78 -3.86
C ARG A 332 -15.27 -26.78 -4.80
N PHE A 333 -14.72 -25.69 -4.28
CA PHE A 333 -14.09 -24.66 -5.09
C PHE A 333 -12.87 -25.24 -5.84
N PHE A 334 -11.99 -25.95 -5.15
CA PHE A 334 -10.83 -26.60 -5.77
C PHE A 334 -11.25 -27.65 -6.82
N SER A 335 -12.27 -28.47 -6.54
CA SER A 335 -12.77 -29.47 -7.49
C SER A 335 -13.30 -28.87 -8.78
N GLN A 336 -13.88 -27.67 -8.68
CA GLN A 336 -14.43 -26.96 -9.81
C GLN A 336 -13.33 -26.29 -10.65
N LEU A 337 -12.30 -25.74 -10.00
CA LEU A 337 -11.11 -25.24 -10.69
C LEU A 337 -10.34 -26.36 -11.40
N ALA A 338 -10.17 -27.52 -10.77
CA ALA A 338 -9.50 -28.67 -11.40
C ALA A 338 -10.22 -29.13 -12.68
N ARG A 339 -11.56 -29.15 -12.66
CA ARG A 339 -12.37 -29.43 -13.86
C ARG A 339 -12.21 -28.35 -14.92
N LEU A 340 -12.17 -27.08 -14.50
CA LEU A 340 -12.01 -25.96 -15.42
C LEU A 340 -10.63 -25.97 -16.11
N TYR A 341 -9.58 -26.34 -15.40
CA TYR A 341 -8.21 -26.39 -15.94
C TYR A 341 -7.86 -27.76 -16.56
N GLU A 342 -8.81 -28.69 -16.60
CA GLU A 342 -8.70 -29.99 -17.24
C GLU A 342 -7.51 -30.86 -16.76
N PHE A 343 -7.12 -30.74 -15.48
CA PHE A 343 -6.10 -31.61 -14.88
C PHE A 343 -6.73 -32.67 -13.94
N GLU A 344 -6.15 -33.88 -13.96
CA GLU A 344 -6.62 -35.00 -13.13
C GLU A 344 -5.73 -35.20 -11.89
N LEU A 345 -6.36 -35.43 -10.75
CA LEU A 345 -5.70 -35.80 -9.51
C LEU A 345 -6.26 -37.12 -9.00
N THR A 346 -5.41 -37.94 -8.39
CA THR A 346 -5.89 -39.08 -7.61
C THR A 346 -6.60 -38.59 -6.34
N ILE A 347 -7.52 -39.39 -5.80
CA ILE A 347 -8.25 -39.05 -4.55
C ILE A 347 -7.28 -38.69 -3.40
N PRO A 348 -6.19 -39.45 -3.15
CA PRO A 348 -5.22 -39.09 -2.12
C PRO A 348 -4.56 -37.73 -2.36
N GLN A 349 -4.10 -37.46 -3.59
CA GLN A 349 -3.47 -36.17 -3.95
C GLN A 349 -4.44 -34.99 -3.76
N PHE A 350 -5.71 -35.18 -4.14
CA PHE A 350 -6.74 -34.16 -3.96
C PHE A 350 -6.98 -33.84 -2.48
N ASP A 351 -7.07 -34.88 -1.64
CA ASP A 351 -7.27 -34.71 -0.21
C ASP A 351 -6.04 -34.09 0.48
N ASP A 352 -4.83 -34.51 0.11
CA ASP A 352 -3.57 -33.94 0.62
C ASP A 352 -3.51 -32.42 0.41
N ILE A 353 -3.84 -31.96 -0.80
CA ILE A 353 -3.88 -30.52 -1.12
C ILE A 353 -4.97 -29.82 -0.30
N CYS A 354 -6.20 -30.34 -0.31
CA CYS A 354 -7.31 -29.70 0.37
C CYS A 354 -7.10 -29.57 1.89
N ASN A 355 -6.30 -30.47 2.48
CA ASN A 355 -5.91 -30.42 3.89
C ASN A 355 -4.88 -29.33 4.19
N LEU A 356 -4.07 -28.90 3.21
CA LEU A 356 -3.10 -27.80 3.34
C LEU A 356 -3.72 -26.41 3.14
N LEU A 357 -4.91 -26.34 2.52
CA LEU A 357 -5.59 -25.06 2.25
C LEU A 357 -6.25 -24.49 3.52
N SER A 358 -5.91 -23.25 3.86
CA SER A 358 -6.38 -22.51 5.04
C SER A 358 -7.80 -21.96 4.91
N GLY A 359 -8.35 -21.88 3.69
CA GLY A 359 -9.71 -21.36 3.43
C GLY A 359 -9.77 -19.97 2.85
N LEU A 360 -8.63 -19.40 2.51
CA LEU A 360 -8.56 -18.26 1.61
C LEU A 360 -8.82 -18.70 0.16
N PRO A 361 -9.85 -18.16 -0.52
CA PRO A 361 -10.09 -18.42 -1.94
C PRO A 361 -8.84 -18.25 -2.82
N GLU A 362 -8.05 -17.21 -2.58
CA GLU A 362 -6.81 -16.93 -3.32
C GLU A 362 -5.79 -18.08 -3.22
N GLN A 363 -5.67 -18.74 -2.07
CA GLN A 363 -4.79 -19.90 -1.91
C GLN A 363 -5.30 -21.11 -2.70
N VAL A 364 -6.63 -21.26 -2.81
CA VAL A 364 -7.24 -22.33 -3.63
C VAL A 364 -6.92 -22.11 -5.11
N THR A 365 -7.03 -20.87 -5.58
CA THR A 365 -6.67 -20.49 -6.96
C THR A 365 -5.19 -20.72 -7.22
N PHE A 366 -4.32 -20.22 -6.34
CA PHE A 366 -2.87 -20.43 -6.46
C PHE A 366 -2.49 -21.91 -6.52
N ALA A 367 -3.11 -22.77 -5.69
CA ALA A 367 -2.85 -24.20 -5.72
C ALA A 367 -3.26 -24.84 -7.05
N ALA A 368 -4.39 -24.41 -7.64
CA ALA A 368 -4.81 -24.88 -8.95
C ALA A 368 -3.87 -24.39 -10.07
N ASP A 369 -3.39 -23.15 -9.99
CA ASP A 369 -2.47 -22.56 -10.98
C ASP A 369 -1.11 -23.25 -10.96
N MET A 370 -0.53 -23.43 -9.76
CA MET A 370 0.73 -24.14 -9.58
C MET A 370 0.68 -25.57 -10.14
N LEU A 371 -0.44 -26.27 -9.96
CA LEU A 371 -0.60 -27.61 -10.52
C LEU A 371 -0.69 -27.64 -12.05
N ARG A 372 -1.29 -26.59 -12.63
CA ARG A 372 -1.49 -26.47 -14.07
C ARG A 372 -0.20 -26.13 -14.81
N GLU A 373 0.56 -25.17 -14.27
CA GLU A 373 1.72 -24.58 -14.97
C GLU A 373 3.01 -25.37 -14.75
N ASP A 374 3.20 -25.92 -13.54
CA ASP A 374 4.44 -26.61 -13.19
C ASP A 374 4.31 -28.12 -13.44
N ASN A 375 4.72 -28.60 -14.62
CA ASN A 375 4.73 -30.04 -14.91
C ASN A 375 6.03 -30.75 -14.50
N GLN A 376 7.04 -30.02 -14.03
CA GLN A 376 8.39 -30.56 -13.81
C GLN A 376 8.65 -30.91 -12.34
N THR A 377 8.05 -30.18 -11.40
CA THR A 377 8.24 -30.42 -9.98
C THR A 377 7.46 -31.63 -9.50
N ASN A 378 8.09 -32.49 -8.71
CA ASN A 378 7.42 -33.62 -8.09
C ASN A 378 6.34 -33.13 -7.10
N PHE A 379 5.21 -33.85 -7.04
CA PHE A 379 4.05 -33.53 -6.20
C PHE A 379 4.43 -33.28 -4.73
N ALA A 380 5.36 -34.06 -4.17
CA ALA A 380 5.82 -33.88 -2.79
C ALA A 380 6.43 -32.49 -2.53
N ASN A 381 7.25 -31.99 -3.47
CA ASN A 381 7.86 -30.66 -3.35
C ASN A 381 6.82 -29.54 -3.52
N LYS A 382 5.80 -29.77 -4.36
CA LYS A 382 4.66 -28.85 -4.51
C LYS A 382 3.85 -28.70 -3.22
N LEU A 383 3.69 -29.77 -2.44
CA LEU A 383 3.03 -29.71 -1.13
C LEU A 383 3.81 -28.85 -0.13
N THR A 384 5.15 -28.92 -0.15
CA THR A 384 6.01 -28.05 0.68
C THR A 384 5.81 -26.58 0.32
N VAL A 385 5.83 -26.25 -0.97
CA VAL A 385 5.56 -24.87 -1.45
C VAL A 385 4.18 -24.37 -1.03
N LEU A 386 3.15 -25.22 -1.07
CA LEU A 386 1.80 -24.88 -0.61
C LEU A 386 1.72 -24.67 0.90
N ALA A 387 2.48 -25.43 1.69
CA ALA A 387 2.57 -25.27 3.14
C ALA A 387 3.27 -23.95 3.51
N ASP A 388 4.30 -23.57 2.74
CA ASP A 388 5.11 -22.36 2.95
C ASP A 388 4.51 -21.09 2.32
N TYR A 389 3.34 -21.20 1.69
CA TYR A 389 2.65 -20.12 0.96
C TYR A 389 2.49 -18.83 1.78
N ASN A 390 2.37 -18.90 3.11
CA ASN A 390 2.20 -17.70 3.94
C ASN A 390 3.53 -17.03 4.35
N SER A 391 4.68 -17.73 4.29
CA SER A 391 5.98 -17.23 4.76
C SER A 391 6.90 -16.73 3.65
N GLU A 392 6.88 -17.35 2.46
CA GLU A 392 7.86 -17.07 1.39
C GLU A 392 7.25 -16.59 0.05
N LYS A 393 5.93 -16.33 -0.01
CA LYS A 393 5.20 -15.98 -1.23
C LYS A 393 5.90 -14.97 -2.14
N ALA A 394 6.34 -13.83 -1.60
CA ALA A 394 6.96 -12.79 -2.41
C ALA A 394 8.30 -13.21 -3.03
N ALA A 395 9.14 -13.97 -2.30
CA ALA A 395 10.40 -14.44 -2.84
C ALA A 395 10.16 -15.45 -3.97
N ILE A 396 9.21 -16.37 -3.79
CA ILE A 396 8.86 -17.39 -4.78
C ILE A 396 8.29 -16.73 -6.05
N LEU A 397 7.34 -15.80 -5.91
CA LEU A 397 6.76 -15.07 -7.05
C LEU A 397 7.83 -14.29 -7.84
N LEU A 398 8.78 -13.64 -7.15
CA LEU A 398 9.82 -12.87 -7.81
C LEU A 398 10.93 -13.74 -8.42
N ASN A 399 11.22 -14.92 -7.86
CA ASN A 399 12.25 -15.83 -8.40
C ASN A 399 11.94 -16.30 -9.83
N LYS A 400 10.68 -16.31 -10.26
CA LYS A 400 10.31 -16.64 -11.65
C LYS A 400 10.98 -15.68 -12.67
N TYR A 401 11.21 -14.44 -12.24
CA TYR A 401 11.84 -13.40 -13.05
C TYR A 401 13.35 -13.28 -12.77
N GLU A 402 13.95 -14.24 -12.07
CA GLU A 402 15.39 -14.26 -11.84
C GLU A 402 16.14 -14.32 -13.19
N GLY A 403 16.97 -13.30 -13.44
CA GLY A 403 17.66 -13.12 -14.73
C GLY A 403 16.95 -12.18 -15.72
N ASN A 404 15.72 -11.74 -15.44
CA ASN A 404 15.03 -10.69 -16.20
C ASN A 404 14.98 -9.38 -15.39
N GLU A 405 16.07 -8.61 -15.45
CA GLU A 405 16.17 -7.35 -14.70
C GLU A 405 15.18 -6.29 -15.19
N SER A 406 14.73 -6.30 -16.45
CA SER A 406 13.73 -5.32 -16.93
C SER A 406 12.41 -5.47 -16.16
N THR A 407 11.88 -6.69 -16.08
CA THR A 407 10.64 -6.98 -15.33
C THR A 407 10.82 -6.77 -13.84
N LEU A 408 11.95 -7.21 -13.25
CA LEU A 408 12.21 -6.99 -11.83
C LEU A 408 12.32 -5.49 -11.50
N ASP A 409 12.95 -4.70 -12.37
CA ASP A 409 13.06 -3.25 -12.17
C ASP A 409 11.71 -2.55 -12.30
N PHE A 410 10.87 -3.01 -13.23
CA PHE A 410 9.49 -2.56 -13.35
C PHE A 410 8.64 -2.89 -12.11
N ILE A 411 8.75 -4.10 -11.54
CA ILE A 411 8.07 -4.44 -10.28
C ILE A 411 8.57 -3.55 -9.13
N ARG A 412 9.88 -3.29 -9.06
CA ARG A 412 10.47 -2.35 -8.09
C ARG A 412 9.93 -0.93 -8.30
N MET A 413 9.72 -0.50 -9.54
CA MET A 413 9.08 0.76 -9.88
C MET A 413 7.64 0.80 -9.35
N LEU A 414 6.83 -0.21 -9.62
CA LEU A 414 5.44 -0.30 -9.15
C LEU A 414 5.33 -0.26 -7.62
N SER A 415 6.36 -0.72 -6.90
CA SER A 415 6.39 -0.66 -5.43
C SER A 415 6.44 0.76 -4.85
N LYS A 416 6.82 1.76 -5.65
CA LYS A 416 6.85 3.19 -5.26
C LYS A 416 5.46 3.79 -5.13
N PHE A 417 4.48 3.19 -5.80
CA PHE A 417 3.10 3.65 -5.80
C PHE A 417 2.25 2.79 -4.87
N GLU A 418 1.30 3.42 -4.17
CA GLU A 418 0.24 2.67 -3.49
C GLU A 418 -0.76 2.11 -4.52
N VAL A 419 -1.14 2.96 -5.48
CA VAL A 419 -1.89 2.68 -6.70
C VAL A 419 -1.45 3.69 -7.76
N ILE A 420 -1.49 3.34 -9.04
CA ILE A 420 -1.14 4.28 -10.12
C ILE A 420 -1.92 3.96 -11.40
N SER A 421 -2.27 4.97 -12.19
CA SER A 421 -2.95 4.77 -13.48
C SER A 421 -2.04 4.13 -14.53
N MET A 422 -2.62 3.36 -15.43
CA MET A 422 -1.90 2.85 -16.61
C MET A 422 -1.35 3.98 -17.47
N GLU A 423 -2.09 5.09 -17.59
CA GLU A 423 -1.66 6.29 -18.32
C GLU A 423 -0.33 6.85 -17.80
N PHE A 424 -0.18 6.99 -16.48
CA PHE A 424 1.09 7.40 -15.88
C PHE A 424 2.19 6.35 -16.05
N ILE A 425 1.87 5.06 -15.98
CA ILE A 425 2.88 4.02 -16.20
C ILE A 425 3.48 4.18 -17.60
N PHE A 426 2.63 4.30 -18.62
CA PHE A 426 3.07 4.38 -20.01
C PHE A 426 3.60 5.74 -20.45
N SER A 427 3.48 6.77 -19.62
CA SER A 427 4.26 8.01 -19.82
C SER A 427 5.73 7.84 -19.40
N VAL A 428 6.03 6.85 -18.55
CA VAL A 428 7.38 6.58 -18.02
C VAL A 428 8.07 5.43 -18.76
N VAL A 429 7.32 4.40 -19.13
CA VAL A 429 7.81 3.20 -19.83
C VAL A 429 7.05 2.98 -21.15
N ASP A 430 7.65 2.22 -22.07
CA ASP A 430 7.05 1.95 -23.38
C ASP A 430 5.80 1.05 -23.26
N GLU A 431 4.69 1.45 -23.88
CA GLU A 431 3.43 0.70 -23.79
C GLU A 431 3.49 -0.66 -24.50
N GLU A 432 4.12 -0.74 -25.68
CA GLU A 432 4.20 -2.00 -26.43
C GLU A 432 5.06 -3.05 -25.70
N GLU A 433 6.12 -2.61 -25.01
CA GLU A 433 7.00 -3.48 -24.23
C GLU A 433 6.40 -3.90 -22.87
N PHE A 434 5.83 -2.95 -22.11
CA PHE A 434 5.47 -3.19 -20.71
C PHE A 434 4.00 -3.59 -20.49
N TYR A 435 3.11 -3.36 -21.45
CA TYR A 435 1.71 -3.80 -21.33
C TYR A 435 1.59 -5.35 -21.23
N PRO A 436 2.32 -6.16 -22.03
CA PRO A 436 2.36 -7.61 -21.86
C PRO A 436 2.92 -8.06 -20.49
N ILE A 437 3.86 -7.30 -19.93
CA ILE A 437 4.40 -7.59 -18.59
C ILE A 437 3.31 -7.34 -17.52
N ILE A 438 2.53 -6.27 -17.64
CA ILE A 438 1.38 -6.02 -16.74
C ILE A 438 0.39 -7.19 -16.79
N GLU A 439 0.08 -7.73 -17.97
CA GLU A 439 -0.78 -8.91 -18.11
C GLU A 439 -0.24 -10.11 -17.34
N GLU A 440 1.03 -10.45 -17.55
CA GLU A 440 1.67 -11.59 -16.91
C GLU A 440 1.66 -11.43 -15.38
N LEU A 441 2.03 -10.24 -14.88
CA LEU A 441 2.03 -9.93 -13.45
C LEU A 441 0.62 -9.98 -12.84
N ALA A 442 -0.41 -9.59 -13.59
CA ALA A 442 -1.80 -9.64 -13.14
C ALA A 442 -2.32 -11.09 -13.09
N ALA A 443 -1.98 -11.89 -14.10
CA ALA A 443 -2.30 -13.32 -14.14
C ALA A 443 -1.65 -14.09 -12.97
N GLU A 444 -0.46 -13.67 -12.55
CA GLU A 444 0.29 -14.26 -11.44
C GLU A 444 -0.03 -13.68 -10.06
N HIS A 445 -0.99 -12.76 -9.97
CA HIS A 445 -1.37 -12.08 -8.71
C HIS A 445 -0.23 -11.29 -8.04
N ILE A 446 0.81 -10.92 -8.80
CA ILE A 446 1.84 -9.97 -8.34
C ILE A 446 1.24 -8.56 -8.29
N ILE A 447 0.40 -8.23 -9.27
CA ILE A 447 -0.40 -6.99 -9.28
C ILE A 447 -1.89 -7.29 -9.28
N GLU A 448 -2.68 -6.30 -8.88
CA GLU A 448 -4.13 -6.24 -9.00
C GLU A 448 -4.50 -5.08 -9.93
N LEU A 449 -5.39 -5.35 -10.89
CA LEU A 449 -6.03 -4.30 -11.67
C LEU A 449 -7.30 -3.83 -10.93
N ILE A 450 -7.31 -2.54 -10.62
CA ILE A 450 -8.35 -1.85 -9.87
C ILE A 450 -8.73 -0.56 -10.60
N GLY A 451 -9.58 0.28 -10.00
CA GLY A 451 -10.08 1.48 -10.68
C GLY A 451 -11.08 1.14 -11.78
N LEU A 452 -11.55 2.15 -12.51
CA LEU A 452 -12.66 2.06 -13.45
C LEU A 452 -12.22 1.31 -14.72
N ASP A 453 -12.90 0.22 -15.06
CA ASP A 453 -12.51 -0.67 -16.15
C ASP A 453 -11.09 -1.29 -15.99
N GLY A 454 -10.51 -1.31 -14.79
CA GLY A 454 -9.21 -1.94 -14.51
C GLY A 454 -8.00 -1.07 -14.86
N ASP A 455 -8.19 0.24 -14.89
CA ASP A 455 -7.25 1.25 -15.39
C ASP A 455 -6.14 1.67 -14.43
N THR A 456 -6.20 1.20 -13.19
CA THR A 456 -5.18 1.46 -12.18
C THR A 456 -4.54 0.16 -11.73
N VAL A 457 -3.22 0.22 -11.55
CA VAL A 457 -2.38 -0.91 -11.15
C VAL A 457 -2.03 -0.76 -9.68
N ARG A 458 -2.15 -1.87 -8.94
CA ARG A 458 -1.74 -1.97 -7.54
C ARG A 458 -0.82 -3.17 -7.35
N LEU A 459 0.36 -2.96 -6.78
CA LEU A 459 1.25 -4.06 -6.40
C LEU A 459 0.69 -4.77 -5.16
N ASN A 460 0.76 -6.11 -5.13
CA ASN A 460 0.39 -6.91 -3.96
C ASN A 460 1.22 -6.47 -2.73
N ASP A 461 0.56 -6.31 -1.59
CA ASP A 461 1.22 -5.80 -0.38
C ASP A 461 2.36 -6.70 0.12
N ILE A 462 2.26 -8.01 -0.08
CA ILE A 462 3.31 -8.97 0.34
C ILE A 462 4.58 -8.72 -0.48
N VAL A 463 4.44 -8.47 -1.79
CA VAL A 463 5.55 -8.17 -2.70
C VAL A 463 6.12 -6.78 -2.41
N ARG A 464 5.25 -5.77 -2.23
CA ARG A 464 5.65 -4.42 -1.84
C ARG A 464 6.42 -4.39 -0.52
N ASP A 465 5.93 -5.07 0.50
CA ASP A 465 6.58 -5.18 1.81
C ASP A 465 7.91 -5.94 1.74
N TYR A 466 8.01 -6.94 0.87
CA TYR A 466 9.27 -7.64 0.61
C TYR A 466 10.32 -6.69 0.00
N ILE A 467 9.95 -5.93 -1.03
CA ILE A 467 10.83 -4.94 -1.67
C ILE A 467 11.27 -3.87 -0.67
N ALA A 468 10.33 -3.32 0.11
CA ALA A 468 10.61 -2.30 1.11
C ALA A 468 11.53 -2.81 2.24
N ARG A 469 11.29 -4.03 2.74
CA ARG A 469 12.11 -4.64 3.79
C ARG A 469 13.55 -4.89 3.33
N ASN A 470 13.71 -5.39 2.10
CA ASN A 470 15.02 -5.71 1.53
C ASN A 470 15.72 -4.50 0.88
N ARG A 471 15.03 -3.34 0.80
CA ARG A 471 15.52 -2.10 0.18
C ARG A 471 16.00 -2.30 -1.26
N LEU A 472 15.28 -3.11 -2.02
CA LEU A 472 15.59 -3.30 -3.44
C LEU A 472 15.35 -1.97 -4.16
N LYS A 473 16.36 -1.49 -4.88
CA LYS A 473 16.33 -0.17 -5.53
C LYS A 473 15.92 -0.32 -6.98
N ILE A 474 15.23 0.70 -7.47
CA ILE A 474 14.98 0.90 -8.90
C ILE A 474 16.26 1.39 -9.59
N SER A 475 16.37 1.18 -10.91
CA SER A 475 17.44 1.77 -11.69
C SER A 475 17.38 3.31 -11.66
N GLN A 476 18.55 3.94 -11.82
CA GLN A 476 18.65 5.41 -11.87
C GLN A 476 17.92 5.99 -13.09
N GLU A 477 17.85 5.23 -14.19
CA GLU A 477 17.17 5.65 -15.41
C GLU A 477 15.66 5.81 -15.18
N LEU A 478 14.98 4.79 -14.62
CA LEU A 478 13.55 4.89 -14.30
C LEU A 478 13.29 5.96 -13.23
N GLU A 479 14.17 6.09 -12.24
CA GLU A 479 14.03 7.14 -11.21
C GLU A 479 14.10 8.54 -11.82
N GLN A 480 14.95 8.75 -12.83
CA GLN A 480 15.03 10.00 -13.57
C GLN A 480 13.77 10.25 -14.41
N ARG A 481 13.29 9.26 -15.17
CA ARG A 481 12.06 9.40 -15.98
C ARG A 481 10.84 9.75 -15.13
N ILE A 482 10.69 9.13 -13.96
CA ILE A 482 9.62 9.47 -13.01
C ILE A 482 9.76 10.92 -12.54
N SER A 483 10.97 11.36 -12.18
CA SER A 483 11.20 12.73 -11.72
C SER A 483 10.92 13.77 -12.81
N GLU A 484 11.27 13.46 -14.06
CA GLU A 484 10.98 14.30 -15.23
C GLU A 484 9.48 14.40 -15.50
N HIS A 485 8.77 13.27 -15.49
CA HIS A 485 7.31 13.26 -15.64
C HIS A 485 6.64 14.07 -14.54
N VAL A 486 6.99 13.84 -13.26
CA VAL A 486 6.42 14.59 -12.12
C VAL A 486 6.63 16.10 -12.26
N LYS A 487 7.81 16.55 -12.71
CA LYS A 487 8.05 17.98 -12.96
C LYS A 487 7.13 18.53 -14.05
N SER A 488 7.03 17.81 -15.17
CA SER A 488 6.16 18.20 -16.27
C SER A 488 4.68 18.26 -15.86
N THR A 489 4.25 17.36 -14.98
CA THR A 489 2.87 17.31 -14.46
C THR A 489 2.54 18.53 -13.61
N ILE A 490 3.47 19.03 -12.81
CA ILE A 490 3.22 20.14 -11.87
C ILE A 490 3.20 21.50 -12.55
N GLU A 491 3.84 21.60 -13.72
CA GLU A 491 3.81 22.79 -14.56
C GLU A 491 2.46 22.95 -15.30
N ARG A 492 1.58 21.96 -15.23
CA ARG A 492 0.25 22.01 -15.84
C ARG A 492 -0.71 22.90 -15.04
N ASP A 493 -1.50 23.70 -15.75
CA ASP A 493 -2.56 24.51 -15.16
C ASP A 493 -3.80 23.66 -14.77
N ASP A 494 -3.98 22.49 -15.40
CA ASP A 494 -5.16 21.61 -15.32
C ASP A 494 -4.95 20.35 -14.46
N LEU A 495 -4.21 20.45 -13.36
CA LEU A 495 -3.83 19.32 -12.50
C LEU A 495 -4.99 18.45 -11.99
N PHE A 496 -6.19 19.01 -11.81
CA PHE A 496 -7.39 18.26 -11.38
C PHE A 496 -8.05 17.44 -12.51
N GLU A 497 -7.66 17.66 -13.77
CA GLU A 497 -8.08 16.84 -14.92
C GLU A 497 -7.33 15.52 -15.02
N LEU A 498 -6.20 15.40 -14.32
CA LEU A 498 -5.44 14.17 -14.21
C LEU A 498 -6.17 13.13 -13.36
N ASP A 499 -5.76 11.87 -13.51
CA ASP A 499 -6.19 10.82 -12.60
C ASP A 499 -5.80 11.13 -11.15
N SER A 500 -6.70 10.86 -10.19
CA SER A 500 -6.42 11.17 -8.79
C SER A 500 -5.16 10.47 -8.26
N SER A 501 -4.81 9.27 -8.76
CA SER A 501 -3.60 8.58 -8.31
C SER A 501 -2.32 9.26 -8.81
N GLU A 502 -2.30 9.73 -10.06
CA GLU A 502 -1.21 10.52 -10.64
C GLU A 502 -1.08 11.88 -9.95
N PHE A 503 -2.20 12.58 -9.74
CA PHE A 503 -2.24 13.86 -9.05
C PHE A 503 -1.65 13.74 -7.63
N ILE A 504 -2.17 12.79 -6.83
CA ILE A 504 -1.72 12.57 -5.46
C ILE A 504 -0.24 12.19 -5.41
N PHE A 505 0.22 11.34 -6.32
CA PHE A 505 1.61 10.91 -6.37
C PHE A 505 2.55 12.07 -6.74
N SER A 506 2.25 12.80 -7.81
CA SER A 506 3.12 13.85 -8.35
C SER A 506 3.27 15.00 -7.36
N ILE A 507 2.17 15.47 -6.76
CA ILE A 507 2.21 16.53 -5.75
C ILE A 507 2.98 16.07 -4.50
N LYS A 508 2.78 14.82 -4.05
CA LYS A 508 3.52 14.26 -2.91
C LYS A 508 5.04 14.23 -3.15
N GLU A 509 5.49 13.75 -4.31
CA GLU A 509 6.92 13.70 -4.63
C GLU A 509 7.52 15.10 -4.76
N ALA A 510 6.81 16.05 -5.35
CA ALA A 510 7.30 17.43 -5.41
C ALA A 510 7.36 18.15 -4.06
N LEU A 511 6.39 17.89 -3.15
CA LEU A 511 6.48 18.37 -1.78
C LEU A 511 7.70 17.81 -1.05
N LYS A 512 8.05 16.56 -1.33
CA LYS A 512 9.20 15.87 -0.76
C LYS A 512 10.52 16.50 -1.23
N ASP A 513 10.60 16.87 -2.50
CA ASP A 513 11.78 17.52 -3.10
C ASP A 513 11.87 19.02 -2.78
N GLY A 514 10.80 19.62 -2.24
CA GLY A 514 10.77 21.03 -1.84
C GLY A 514 10.41 21.98 -2.97
N ASN A 515 9.79 21.48 -4.03
CA ASN A 515 9.28 22.30 -5.13
C ASN A 515 8.15 23.21 -4.63
N ASN A 516 8.01 24.37 -5.26
CA ASN A 516 6.90 25.28 -4.98
C ASN A 516 5.66 24.77 -5.72
N ILE A 517 4.57 24.56 -4.99
CA ILE A 517 3.30 24.06 -5.53
C ILE A 517 2.24 25.07 -5.10
N ASP A 518 1.33 25.41 -6.00
CA ASP A 518 0.21 26.27 -5.66
C ASP A 518 -0.64 25.62 -4.55
N ASP A 519 -0.89 26.37 -3.49
CA ASP A 519 -1.65 25.94 -2.32
C ASP A 519 -3.05 25.41 -2.68
N LYS A 520 -3.61 25.85 -3.82
CA LYS A 520 -4.92 25.40 -4.31
C LYS A 520 -4.97 23.90 -4.66
N PHE A 521 -3.83 23.28 -4.97
CA PHE A 521 -3.73 21.85 -5.26
C PHE A 521 -3.38 21.00 -4.04
N LEU A 522 -3.07 21.62 -2.90
CA LEU A 522 -2.59 20.89 -1.73
C LEU A 522 -3.75 20.35 -0.88
N ILE A 523 -3.70 19.06 -0.56
CA ILE A 523 -4.63 18.37 0.35
C ILE A 523 -3.90 17.73 1.54
N PRO A 524 -4.58 17.45 2.67
CA PRO A 524 -3.94 16.94 3.88
C PRO A 524 -3.13 15.64 3.68
N SER A 525 -3.61 14.73 2.82
CA SER A 525 -2.93 13.46 2.56
C SER A 525 -1.56 13.64 1.89
N HIS A 526 -1.37 14.67 1.06
CA HIS A 526 -0.07 14.97 0.45
C HIS A 526 1.00 15.20 1.53
N TYR A 527 0.67 16.02 2.53
CA TYR A 527 1.55 16.27 3.67
C TYR A 527 1.78 15.01 4.50
N LEU A 528 0.71 14.28 4.83
CA LEU A 528 0.80 13.08 5.67
C LEU A 528 1.67 11.99 5.03
N ARG A 529 1.44 11.70 3.74
CA ARG A 529 2.22 10.73 2.95
C ARG A 529 3.69 11.17 2.86
N CYS A 530 3.95 12.44 2.55
CA CYS A 530 5.29 12.99 2.49
C CYS A 530 6.03 12.91 3.84
N MET A 531 5.36 13.28 4.94
CA MET A 531 5.91 13.20 6.30
C MET A 531 6.27 11.75 6.67
N LYS A 532 5.41 10.79 6.33
CA LYS A 532 5.62 9.35 6.55
C LYS A 532 6.82 8.84 5.75
N ASP A 533 6.89 9.16 4.46
CA ASP A 533 7.97 8.76 3.57
C ASP A 533 9.32 9.31 4.05
N LEU A 534 9.39 10.61 4.36
CA LEU A 534 10.59 11.25 4.90
C LEU A 534 11.01 10.63 6.24
N TYR A 535 10.05 10.30 7.12
CA TYR A 535 10.38 9.73 8.42
C TYR A 535 10.97 8.31 8.33
N TYR A 536 10.38 7.44 7.49
CA TYR A 536 10.80 6.04 7.36
C TYR A 536 12.04 5.86 6.48
N ASN A 537 12.18 6.68 5.43
CA ASN A 537 13.32 6.60 4.50
C ASN A 537 14.54 7.42 4.96
N ARG A 538 14.61 7.78 6.24
CA ARG A 538 15.71 8.61 6.83
C ARG A 538 15.90 9.94 6.11
N GLY A 539 14.83 10.52 5.58
CA GLY A 539 14.82 11.86 5.03
C GLY A 539 14.97 12.94 6.10
N SER A 540 14.88 14.20 5.66
CA SER A 540 15.06 15.36 6.53
C SER A 540 13.97 15.45 7.60
N LEU A 541 14.33 15.21 8.87
CA LEU A 541 13.42 15.43 10.02
C LEU A 541 12.97 16.89 10.12
N LYS A 542 13.82 17.83 9.69
CA LYS A 542 13.47 19.25 9.64
C LYS A 542 12.32 19.48 8.66
N ARG A 543 12.38 18.86 7.48
CA ARG A 543 11.31 18.94 6.49
C ARG A 543 9.99 18.35 7.00
N VAL A 544 10.03 17.23 7.72
CA VAL A 544 8.83 16.66 8.38
C VAL A 544 8.19 17.66 9.34
N ILE A 545 9.00 18.38 10.14
CA ILE A 545 8.50 19.40 11.06
C ILE A 545 7.91 20.59 10.29
N GLU A 546 8.61 21.09 9.26
CA GLU A 546 8.13 22.18 8.40
C GLU A 546 6.78 21.84 7.74
N LEU A 547 6.64 20.65 7.16
CA LEU A 547 5.40 20.18 6.54
C LEU A 547 4.26 20.07 7.57
N GLY A 548 4.56 19.52 8.76
CA GLY A 548 3.60 19.45 9.86
C GLY A 548 3.11 20.84 10.29
N ASP A 549 3.99 21.84 10.32
CA ASP A 549 3.63 23.21 10.69
C ASP A 549 2.73 23.88 9.65
N LEU A 550 3.02 23.68 8.37
CA LEU A 550 2.22 24.21 7.26
C LEU A 550 0.78 23.68 7.31
N ILE A 551 0.61 22.35 7.38
CA ILE A 551 -0.73 21.75 7.35
C ILE A 551 -1.52 22.01 8.65
N LEU A 552 -0.86 22.08 9.81
CA LEU A 552 -1.53 22.38 11.08
C LEU A 552 -2.01 23.82 11.19
N ALA A 553 -1.56 24.73 10.32
CA ALA A 553 -2.17 26.06 10.19
C ALA A 553 -3.64 25.98 9.74
N LYS A 554 -4.00 24.95 8.96
CA LYS A 554 -5.36 24.68 8.46
C LYS A 554 -6.14 23.66 9.30
N LYS A 555 -5.72 23.40 10.56
CA LYS A 555 -6.27 22.33 11.43
C LYS A 555 -7.79 22.31 11.60
N ASN A 556 -8.48 23.43 11.44
CA ASN A 556 -9.94 23.50 11.61
C ASN A 556 -10.70 22.86 10.44
N ASN A 557 -10.04 22.69 9.30
CA ASN A 557 -10.61 22.14 8.07
C ASN A 557 -10.28 20.65 7.87
N ILE A 558 -9.43 20.09 8.73
CA ILE A 558 -8.92 18.72 8.64
C ILE A 558 -9.74 17.83 9.57
N ASP A 559 -10.07 16.63 9.11
CA ASP A 559 -10.75 15.66 9.96
C ASP A 559 -9.88 15.22 11.15
N GLN A 560 -10.53 14.74 12.22
CA GLN A 560 -9.84 14.40 13.47
C GLN A 560 -8.84 13.25 13.32
N SER A 561 -9.12 12.29 12.43
CA SER A 561 -8.22 11.14 12.23
C SER A 561 -6.95 11.58 11.53
N ALA A 562 -7.05 12.33 10.43
CA ALA A 562 -5.90 12.88 9.73
C ALA A 562 -5.11 13.85 10.62
N LEU A 563 -5.79 14.68 11.43
CA LEU A 563 -5.13 15.59 12.37
C LEU A 563 -4.28 14.81 13.41
N GLN A 564 -4.82 13.73 13.96
CA GLN A 564 -4.09 12.88 14.90
C GLN A 564 -2.87 12.23 14.24
N ASP A 565 -3.00 11.72 13.02
CA ASP A 565 -1.90 11.09 12.26
C ASP A 565 -0.79 12.10 11.89
N ILE A 566 -1.15 13.31 11.42
CA ILE A 566 -0.20 14.39 11.15
C ILE A 566 0.58 14.74 12.43
N ARG A 567 -0.13 14.91 13.56
CA ARG A 567 0.49 15.21 14.86
C ARG A 567 1.37 14.07 15.33
N TYR A 568 0.99 12.83 15.07
CA TYR A 568 1.76 11.64 15.42
C TYR A 568 3.14 11.66 14.74
N TYR A 569 3.19 11.87 13.41
CA TYR A 569 4.46 11.95 12.69
C TYR A 569 5.29 13.20 13.04
N LEU A 570 4.64 14.35 13.27
CA LEU A 570 5.31 15.53 13.81
C LEU A 570 5.97 15.22 15.15
N CYS A 571 5.24 14.56 16.07
CA CYS A 571 5.75 14.19 17.38
C CYS A 571 6.93 13.22 17.29
N LEU A 572 6.88 12.23 16.38
CA LEU A 572 8.00 11.33 16.14
C LEU A 572 9.26 12.07 15.65
N ALA A 573 9.11 13.06 14.76
CA ALA A 573 10.21 13.88 14.27
C ALA A 573 10.77 14.79 15.39
N LEU A 574 9.90 15.45 16.16
CA LEU A 574 10.28 16.25 17.32
C LEU A 574 10.99 15.42 18.40
N ALA A 575 10.59 14.17 18.59
CA ALA A 575 11.22 13.28 19.54
C ALA A 575 12.65 12.92 19.12
N LYS A 576 12.88 12.60 17.85
CA LYS A 576 14.22 12.33 17.30
C LYS A 576 15.15 13.56 17.36
N THR A 577 14.61 14.76 17.18
CA THR A 577 15.36 16.02 17.34
C THR A 577 15.47 16.48 18.80
N LYS A 578 14.91 15.73 19.76
CA LYS A 578 14.90 16.01 21.20
C LYS A 578 14.30 17.38 21.56
N SER A 579 13.36 17.86 20.74
CA SER A 579 12.71 19.16 20.93
C SER A 579 11.69 19.13 22.07
N GLN A 580 11.74 20.12 22.96
CA GLN A 580 10.75 20.28 24.05
C GLN A 580 9.34 20.58 23.55
N ARG A 581 9.20 21.04 22.30
CA ARG A 581 7.89 21.26 21.65
C ARG A 581 7.04 19.99 21.65
N LEU A 582 7.66 18.81 21.61
CA LEU A 582 6.98 17.53 21.69
C LEU A 582 5.99 17.47 22.87
N LEU A 583 6.39 17.96 24.05
CA LEU A 583 5.56 17.92 25.26
C LEU A 583 4.29 18.77 25.14
N LYS A 584 4.26 19.75 24.24
CA LYS A 584 3.06 20.53 23.94
C LYS A 584 2.17 19.80 22.92
N GLU A 585 2.77 19.33 21.82
CA GLU A 585 2.03 18.69 20.72
C GLU A 585 1.40 17.35 21.13
N VAL A 586 2.09 16.56 21.96
CA VAL A 586 1.61 15.24 22.39
C VAL A 586 0.36 15.30 23.26
N ASN A 587 0.08 16.44 23.93
CA ASN A 587 -1.15 16.63 24.70
C ASN A 587 -2.40 16.72 23.81
N LEU A 588 -2.21 16.95 22.51
CA LEU A 588 -3.27 17.00 21.50
C LEU A 588 -3.45 15.64 20.80
N ILE A 589 -2.76 14.59 21.26
CA ILE A 589 -2.90 13.22 20.77
C ILE A 589 -3.64 12.40 21.83
N HIS A 590 -4.59 11.59 21.37
CA HIS A 590 -5.46 10.81 22.24
C HIS A 590 -5.15 9.29 22.18
N GLY A 591 -5.48 8.60 23.26
CA GLY A 591 -5.38 7.14 23.36
C GLY A 591 -3.95 6.62 23.57
N GLU A 592 -3.71 5.39 23.13
CA GLU A 592 -2.46 4.63 23.38
C GLU A 592 -1.22 5.30 22.76
N GLU A 593 -1.40 6.04 21.67
CA GLU A 593 -0.33 6.72 20.94
C GLU A 593 0.30 7.86 21.75
N HIS A 594 -0.48 8.53 22.60
CA HIS A 594 0.01 9.55 23.52
C HIS A 594 1.10 8.98 24.44
N HIS A 595 0.81 7.84 25.07
CA HIS A 595 1.75 7.15 25.96
C HIS A 595 2.97 6.63 25.21
N PHE A 596 2.76 6.10 24.00
CA PHE A 596 3.85 5.62 23.16
C PHE A 596 4.83 6.75 22.82
N LEU A 597 4.34 7.90 22.36
CA LEU A 597 5.17 9.04 21.96
C LEU A 597 5.94 9.63 23.15
N LEU A 598 5.31 9.74 24.33
CA LEU A 598 5.99 10.16 25.54
C LEU A 598 7.10 9.17 25.95
N GLY A 599 6.79 7.86 25.96
CA GLY A 599 7.78 6.83 26.28
C GLY A 599 8.96 6.86 25.30
N PHE A 600 8.67 7.00 24.01
CA PHE A 600 9.66 7.12 22.95
C PHE A 600 10.56 8.36 23.13
N TYR A 601 9.96 9.51 23.41
CA TYR A 601 10.68 10.74 23.70
C TYR A 601 11.59 10.62 24.93
N TYR A 602 11.08 10.07 26.04
CA TYR A 602 11.86 9.88 27.26
C TYR A 602 13.02 8.91 27.06
N ARG A 603 12.82 7.83 26.30
CA ARG A 603 13.91 6.91 25.92
C ARG A 603 15.03 7.65 25.18
N LEU A 604 14.67 8.44 24.16
CA LEU A 604 15.66 9.20 23.37
C LEU A 604 16.40 10.26 24.21
N GLN A 605 15.81 10.71 25.31
CA GLN A 605 16.45 11.59 26.29
C GLN A 605 17.30 10.86 27.35
N GLY A 606 17.27 9.52 27.40
CA GLY A 606 17.90 8.71 28.46
C GLY A 606 17.13 8.68 29.77
N ARG A 607 15.86 9.10 29.78
CA ARG A 607 14.96 9.02 30.94
C ARG A 607 14.27 7.65 30.94
N TYR A 608 15.05 6.59 31.15
CA TYR A 608 14.57 5.22 30.94
C TYR A 608 13.46 4.78 31.89
N LYS A 609 13.52 5.23 33.15
CA LYS A 609 12.45 4.95 34.12
C LYS A 609 11.11 5.50 33.63
N ASP A 610 11.08 6.79 33.28
CA ASP A 610 9.86 7.45 32.78
C ASP A 610 9.39 6.83 31.46
N ALA A 611 10.31 6.37 30.61
CA ALA A 611 9.97 5.66 29.39
C ALA A 611 9.25 4.34 29.68
N LEU A 612 9.78 3.52 30.58
CA LEU A 612 9.17 2.25 30.99
C LEU A 612 7.81 2.48 31.65
N GLU A 613 7.67 3.47 32.53
CA GLU A 613 6.38 3.80 33.15
C GLU A 613 5.29 4.11 32.08
N ARG A 614 5.66 4.79 31.00
CA ARG A 614 4.73 5.07 29.89
C ARG A 614 4.44 3.85 29.02
N PHE A 615 5.46 3.06 28.72
CA PHE A 615 5.31 1.85 27.91
C PHE A 615 4.50 0.75 28.62
N GLU A 616 4.64 0.64 29.94
CA GLU A 616 3.95 -0.35 30.76
C GLU A 616 2.42 -0.21 30.67
N ILE A 617 1.91 1.03 30.56
CA ILE A 617 0.47 1.33 30.40
C ILE A 617 -0.09 0.68 29.12
N ILE A 618 0.72 0.60 28.06
CA ILE A 618 0.27 0.21 26.71
C ILE A 618 0.89 -1.10 26.21
N LYS A 619 1.63 -1.84 27.05
CA LYS A 619 2.37 -3.05 26.63
C LYS A 619 1.48 -4.18 26.10
N ASN A 620 0.22 -4.21 26.54
CA ASN A 620 -0.79 -5.19 26.15
C ASN A 620 -1.90 -4.58 25.27
N SER A 621 -1.65 -3.37 24.73
CA SER A 621 -2.56 -2.75 23.78
C SER A 621 -2.73 -3.60 22.52
N LYS A 622 -3.91 -3.58 21.90
CA LYS A 622 -4.14 -4.38 20.69
C LYS A 622 -3.31 -3.92 19.49
N TYR A 623 -3.03 -2.61 19.40
CA TYR A 623 -2.49 -2.01 18.18
C TYR A 623 -1.07 -1.46 18.35
N VAL A 624 -0.69 -1.01 19.55
CA VAL A 624 0.62 -0.41 19.79
C VAL A 624 1.59 -1.39 20.48
N ALA A 625 1.12 -2.53 20.99
CA ALA A 625 1.92 -3.45 21.81
C ALA A 625 3.19 -3.93 21.11
N ALA A 626 3.13 -4.32 19.83
CA ALA A 626 4.31 -4.80 19.11
C ALA A 626 5.41 -3.73 19.06
N ARG A 627 5.05 -2.48 18.71
CA ARG A 627 6.01 -1.35 18.72
C ARG A 627 6.48 -1.03 20.13
N CYS A 628 5.56 -1.03 21.10
CA CYS A 628 5.86 -0.78 22.50
C CYS A 628 6.87 -1.79 23.06
N LYS A 629 6.62 -3.09 22.89
CA LYS A 629 7.51 -4.17 23.32
C LYS A 629 8.89 -4.06 22.66
N ARG A 630 8.95 -3.70 21.38
CA ARG A 630 10.22 -3.40 20.69
C ARG A 630 10.98 -2.28 21.39
N GLU A 631 10.31 -1.19 21.74
CA GLU A 631 10.94 -0.07 22.46
C GLU A 631 11.35 -0.45 23.89
N ILE A 632 10.56 -1.27 24.59
CA ILE A 632 10.91 -1.83 25.92
C ILE A 632 12.22 -2.63 25.83
N VAL A 633 12.36 -3.52 24.83
CA VAL A 633 13.62 -4.25 24.59
C VAL A 633 14.78 -3.27 24.42
N GLN A 634 14.59 -2.21 23.63
CA GLN A 634 15.64 -1.20 23.43
C GLN A 634 16.00 -0.46 24.73
N VAL A 635 15.03 -0.17 25.60
CA VAL A 635 15.31 0.46 26.90
C VAL A 635 16.14 -0.49 27.78
N TYR A 636 15.73 -1.75 27.93
CA TYR A 636 16.45 -2.71 28.77
C TYR A 636 17.84 -3.03 28.23
N VAL A 637 18.00 -3.18 26.91
CA VAL A 637 19.31 -3.36 26.27
C VAL A 637 20.22 -2.15 26.53
N GLN A 638 19.71 -0.93 26.45
CA GLN A 638 20.49 0.28 26.78
C GLN A 638 20.87 0.38 28.26
N MET A 639 20.10 -0.25 29.15
CA MET A 639 20.40 -0.39 30.58
C MET A 639 21.22 -1.66 30.90
N GLU A 640 21.56 -2.47 29.89
CA GLU A 640 22.22 -3.78 30.02
C GLU A 640 21.45 -4.80 30.86
N GLU A 641 20.13 -4.64 30.98
CA GLU A 641 19.25 -5.56 31.69
C GLU A 641 18.71 -6.64 30.74
N TYR A 642 19.63 -7.42 30.17
CA TYR A 642 19.33 -8.42 29.14
C TYR A 642 18.32 -9.47 29.60
N ASP A 643 18.35 -9.87 30.89
CA ASP A 643 17.40 -10.84 31.44
C ASP A 643 15.95 -10.33 31.38
N LYS A 644 15.74 -9.03 31.65
CA LYS A 644 14.41 -8.41 31.56
C LYS A 644 13.98 -8.20 30.10
N ALA A 645 14.94 -7.99 29.20
CA ALA A 645 14.69 -7.85 27.77
C ALA A 645 14.34 -9.18 27.08
N LEU A 646 14.93 -10.30 27.55
CA LEU A 646 14.94 -11.59 26.86
C LEU A 646 13.53 -12.09 26.52
N GLY A 647 12.60 -12.04 27.48
CA GLY A 647 11.22 -12.49 27.26
C GLY A 647 10.50 -11.68 26.16
N TYR A 648 10.68 -10.36 26.15
CA TYR A 648 10.11 -9.50 25.11
C TYR A 648 10.78 -9.71 23.75
N ALA A 649 12.10 -9.91 23.71
CA ALA A 649 12.84 -10.16 22.48
C ALA A 649 12.46 -11.51 21.85
N LYS A 650 12.33 -12.55 22.68
CA LYS A 650 11.86 -13.88 22.26
C LYS A 650 10.46 -13.80 21.65
N ASN A 651 9.51 -13.17 22.33
CA ASN A 651 8.13 -13.04 21.83
C ASN A 651 8.09 -12.32 20.47
N ASN A 652 8.82 -11.21 20.33
CA ASN A 652 8.88 -10.48 19.06
C ASN A 652 9.48 -11.31 17.91
N TYR A 653 10.45 -12.19 18.21
CA TYR A 653 11.04 -13.11 17.25
C TYR A 653 10.07 -14.23 16.87
N GLU A 654 9.40 -14.85 17.85
CA GLU A 654 8.43 -15.92 17.60
C GLU A 654 7.23 -15.43 16.78
N ASP A 655 6.76 -14.20 17.03
CA ASP A 655 5.68 -13.57 16.28
C ASP A 655 6.07 -13.23 14.83
N ASN A 656 7.36 -13.03 14.52
CA ASN A 656 7.84 -12.66 13.19
C ASN A 656 9.30 -13.06 12.93
N ARG A 657 9.52 -14.36 12.68
CA ARG A 657 10.87 -14.94 12.47
C ARG A 657 11.59 -14.42 11.22
N GLY A 658 10.85 -13.95 10.22
CA GLY A 658 11.40 -13.36 8.99
C GLY A 658 11.96 -11.94 9.16
N ASN A 659 11.85 -11.34 10.35
CA ASN A 659 12.36 -10.01 10.62
C ASN A 659 13.76 -10.02 11.25
N GLN A 660 14.77 -9.66 10.45
CA GLN A 660 16.17 -9.59 10.88
C GLN A 660 16.39 -8.81 12.19
N PHE A 661 15.62 -7.74 12.45
CA PHE A 661 15.79 -6.93 13.66
C PHE A 661 15.28 -7.63 14.91
N HIS A 662 14.25 -8.48 14.80
CA HIS A 662 13.74 -9.27 15.92
C HIS A 662 14.70 -10.42 16.23
N THR A 663 15.20 -11.10 15.20
CA THR A 663 16.23 -12.15 15.33
C THR A 663 17.51 -11.59 15.98
N GLN A 664 18.01 -10.45 15.50
CA GLN A 664 19.19 -9.79 16.06
C GLN A 664 18.99 -9.32 17.51
N ALA A 665 17.80 -8.78 17.83
CA ALA A 665 17.49 -8.38 19.20
C ALA A 665 17.43 -9.59 20.15
N TYR A 666 16.85 -10.71 19.70
CA TYR A 666 16.78 -11.92 20.51
C TYR A 666 18.16 -12.55 20.73
N PHE A 667 18.97 -12.65 19.65
CA PHE A 667 20.36 -13.06 19.74
C PHE A 667 21.14 -12.20 20.74
N ASN A 668 21.05 -10.86 20.61
CA ASN A 668 21.77 -9.94 21.49
C ASN A 668 21.31 -10.04 22.95
N CYS A 669 20.04 -10.29 23.23
CA CYS A 669 19.60 -10.53 24.60
C CYS A 669 20.17 -11.84 25.13
N LEU A 670 20.04 -12.94 24.37
CA LEU A 670 20.43 -14.28 24.80
C LEU A 670 21.95 -14.46 24.97
N ILE A 671 22.76 -13.88 24.08
CA ILE A 671 24.23 -14.00 24.13
C ILE A 671 24.85 -13.27 25.33
N ASN A 672 24.11 -12.34 25.93
CA ASN A 672 24.55 -11.53 27.06
C ASN A 672 24.02 -12.05 28.42
N THR A 673 23.30 -13.17 28.46
CA THR A 673 22.90 -13.82 29.73
C THR A 673 23.90 -14.90 30.13
N ASP A 674 23.85 -15.30 31.41
CA ASP A 674 24.68 -16.39 31.95
C ASP A 674 24.43 -17.75 31.27
N ASP A 675 23.26 -17.90 30.62
CA ASP A 675 22.86 -19.12 29.93
C ASP A 675 23.32 -19.19 28.45
N ALA A 676 24.07 -18.21 27.97
CA ALA A 676 24.54 -18.17 26.57
C ALA A 676 25.25 -19.46 26.14
N LYS A 677 26.16 -19.99 26.97
CA LYS A 677 26.89 -21.25 26.68
C LYS A 677 25.98 -22.47 26.64
N LYS A 678 24.89 -22.49 27.42
CA LYS A 678 23.92 -23.60 27.43
C LYS A 678 23.03 -23.58 26.19
N ASN A 679 22.79 -22.39 25.63
CA ASN A 679 21.94 -22.19 24.45
C ASN A 679 22.76 -22.07 23.15
N LYS A 680 23.90 -22.77 23.05
CA LYS A 680 24.81 -22.68 21.90
C LYS A 680 24.13 -23.00 20.58
N ASP A 681 23.30 -24.04 20.54
CA ASP A 681 22.63 -24.50 19.32
C ASP A 681 21.58 -23.50 18.87
N LEU A 682 20.79 -22.95 19.80
CA LEU A 682 19.81 -21.90 19.51
C LEU A 682 20.48 -20.61 18.99
N LEU A 683 21.62 -20.21 19.56
CA LEU A 683 22.37 -19.05 19.07
C LEU A 683 22.87 -19.25 17.64
N ARG A 684 23.27 -20.48 17.27
CA ARG A 684 23.63 -20.83 15.89
C ARG A 684 22.42 -20.79 14.96
N GLU A 685 21.29 -21.34 15.39
CA GLU A 685 20.03 -21.28 14.65
C GLU A 685 19.63 -19.83 14.33
N LEU A 686 19.76 -18.91 15.30
CA LEU A 686 19.47 -17.49 15.08
C LEU A 686 20.42 -16.83 14.06
N ILE A 687 21.69 -17.23 14.03
CA ILE A 687 22.67 -16.77 13.04
C ILE A 687 22.30 -17.30 11.65
N ASP A 688 21.97 -18.59 11.55
CA ASP A 688 21.58 -19.21 10.28
C ASP A 688 20.29 -18.57 9.73
N ASN A 689 19.32 -18.28 10.61
CA ASN A 689 18.10 -17.57 10.23
C ASN A 689 18.39 -16.16 9.67
N LEU A 690 19.39 -15.43 10.19
CA LEU A 690 19.82 -14.16 9.59
C LEU A 690 20.43 -14.35 8.19
N ARG A 691 21.18 -15.44 7.97
CA ARG A 691 21.76 -15.77 6.66
C ARG A 691 20.68 -16.13 5.63
N THR A 692 19.63 -16.86 6.04
CA THR A 692 18.53 -17.28 5.16
C THR A 692 17.74 -16.12 4.57
N ILE A 693 17.70 -14.96 5.24
CA ILE A 693 17.03 -13.75 4.73
C ILE A 693 17.71 -13.18 3.47
N LYS A 694 19.00 -13.47 3.25
CA LYS A 694 19.81 -13.09 2.06
C LYS A 694 19.89 -11.60 1.71
N SER A 695 19.42 -10.70 2.56
CA SER A 695 19.64 -9.26 2.38
C SER A 695 21.06 -8.88 2.79
N GLU A 696 21.66 -7.86 2.17
CA GLU A 696 22.99 -7.36 2.55
C GLU A 696 23.05 -7.04 4.06
N GLN A 697 22.00 -6.40 4.59
CA GLN A 697 21.91 -6.05 6.00
C GLN A 697 21.79 -7.28 6.92
N SER A 698 21.08 -8.34 6.50
CA SER A 698 20.93 -9.55 7.33
C SER A 698 22.22 -10.38 7.33
N ILE A 699 22.92 -10.42 6.20
CA ILE A 699 24.24 -11.06 6.08
C ILE A 699 25.26 -10.35 6.96
N GLU A 700 25.29 -9.01 6.94
CA GLU A 700 26.11 -8.21 7.87
C GLU A 700 25.77 -8.55 9.33
N MET A 701 24.48 -8.54 9.71
CA MET A 701 24.08 -8.87 11.08
C MET A 701 24.50 -10.29 11.49
N ALA A 702 24.46 -11.26 10.57
CA ALA A 702 24.92 -12.63 10.83
C ALA A 702 26.44 -12.67 11.06
N GLN A 703 27.24 -11.97 10.25
CA GLN A 703 28.69 -11.89 10.42
C GLN A 703 29.08 -11.24 11.77
N ILE A 704 28.40 -10.16 12.14
CA ILE A 704 28.57 -9.53 13.46
C ILE A 704 28.20 -10.51 14.58
N ALA A 705 27.05 -11.18 14.47
CA ALA A 705 26.59 -12.15 15.47
C ALA A 705 27.57 -13.32 15.63
N GLU A 706 28.17 -13.80 14.55
CA GLU A 706 29.21 -14.83 14.60
C GLU A 706 30.47 -14.39 15.32
N ALA A 707 30.96 -13.18 15.06
CA ALA A 707 32.12 -12.65 15.79
C ALA A 707 31.84 -12.57 17.30
N VAL A 708 30.63 -12.13 17.69
CA VAL A 708 30.21 -12.09 19.09
C VAL A 708 30.07 -13.50 19.68
N PHE A 709 29.56 -14.46 18.90
CA PHE A 709 29.44 -15.85 19.33
C PHE A 709 30.82 -16.48 19.61
N GLU A 710 31.80 -16.26 18.72
CA GLU A 710 33.18 -16.71 18.92
C GLU A 710 33.78 -16.08 20.18
N ALA A 711 33.55 -14.79 20.41
CA ALA A 711 34.03 -14.08 21.59
C ALA A 711 33.38 -14.58 22.89
N LYS A 712 32.05 -14.74 22.92
CA LYS A 712 31.29 -14.95 24.17
C LYS A 712 31.03 -16.41 24.53
N VAL A 713 30.90 -17.29 23.55
CA VAL A 713 30.57 -18.71 23.75
C VAL A 713 31.80 -19.58 23.62
N ASN A 714 32.56 -19.43 22.52
CA ASN A 714 33.78 -20.21 22.28
C ASN A 714 35.01 -19.62 23.00
N ASP A 715 34.93 -18.37 23.46
CA ASP A 715 35.99 -17.66 24.19
C ASP A 715 37.29 -17.53 23.38
N SER A 716 37.17 -17.37 22.06
CA SER A 716 38.30 -17.33 21.12
C SER A 716 38.56 -15.92 20.61
N GLU A 717 39.58 -15.25 21.14
CA GLU A 717 39.97 -13.89 20.72
C GLU A 717 40.35 -13.81 19.23
N SER A 718 41.21 -14.72 18.75
CA SER A 718 41.66 -14.72 17.35
C SER A 718 40.50 -14.86 16.36
N SER A 719 39.72 -15.94 16.48
CA SER A 719 38.53 -16.20 15.66
C SER A 719 37.53 -15.04 15.67
N ALA A 720 37.29 -14.42 16.83
CA ALA A 720 36.38 -13.28 16.94
C ALA A 720 36.90 -12.05 16.17
N PHE A 721 38.19 -11.74 16.29
CA PHE A 721 38.80 -10.63 15.56
C PHE A 721 38.92 -10.87 14.06
N ASP A 722 39.25 -12.09 13.63
CA ASP A 722 39.30 -12.46 12.22
C ASP A 722 37.93 -12.20 11.56
N LYS A 723 36.86 -12.74 12.15
CA LYS A 723 35.49 -12.54 11.65
C LYS A 723 35.04 -11.09 11.64
N ILE A 724 35.31 -10.32 12.70
CA ILE A 724 34.85 -8.92 12.75
C ILE A 724 35.66 -8.02 11.81
N LYS A 725 36.96 -8.29 11.62
CA LYS A 725 37.80 -7.56 10.67
C LYS A 725 37.38 -7.83 9.23
N ASP A 726 37.06 -9.07 8.88
CA ASP A 726 36.47 -9.42 7.57
C ASP A 726 35.16 -8.67 7.33
N CYS A 727 34.30 -8.58 8.37
CA CYS A 727 33.06 -7.81 8.31
C CYS A 727 33.32 -6.29 8.11
N ILE A 728 34.31 -5.72 8.80
CA ILE A 728 34.70 -4.31 8.66
C ILE A 728 35.26 -4.03 7.26
N LEU A 729 36.02 -4.96 6.68
CA LEU A 729 36.56 -4.84 5.32
C LEU A 729 35.45 -4.90 4.27
N THR A 730 34.46 -5.77 4.48
CA THR A 730 33.31 -5.91 3.60
C THR A 730 32.41 -4.67 3.66
N TYR A 731 32.23 -4.07 4.84
CA TYR A 731 31.32 -2.93 5.08
C TYR A 731 32.04 -1.71 5.70
N PRO A 732 32.97 -1.06 4.98
CA PRO A 732 33.88 -0.06 5.56
C PRO A 732 33.18 1.23 6.02
N GLY A 733 32.00 1.53 5.50
CA GLY A 733 31.19 2.70 5.89
C GLY A 733 30.22 2.43 7.05
N ASN A 734 30.12 1.19 7.55
CA ASN A 734 29.18 0.85 8.60
C ASN A 734 29.85 0.90 9.99
N HIS A 735 29.18 1.57 10.93
CA HIS A 735 29.66 1.72 12.30
C HIS A 735 29.32 0.52 13.20
N TYR A 736 28.34 -0.33 12.85
CA TYR A 736 27.95 -1.46 13.70
C TYR A 736 29.08 -2.50 13.89
N PRO A 737 29.82 -2.93 12.83
CA PRO A 737 30.97 -3.81 13.02
C PRO A 737 32.06 -3.22 13.93
N LEU A 738 32.30 -1.90 13.83
CA LEU A 738 33.28 -1.20 14.66
C LEU A 738 32.86 -1.10 16.13
N LEU A 739 31.56 -0.90 16.41
CA LEU A 739 31.02 -0.95 17.77
C LEU A 739 31.26 -2.34 18.38
N THR A 740 30.99 -3.40 17.61
CA THR A 740 31.23 -4.78 18.05
C THR A 740 32.72 -5.08 18.24
N ALA A 741 33.60 -4.56 17.38
CA ALA A 741 35.04 -4.69 17.57
C ALA A 741 35.50 -4.05 18.89
N CYS A 742 34.96 -2.87 19.25
CA CYS A 742 35.20 -2.26 20.56
C CYS A 742 34.72 -3.17 21.70
N ASP A 743 33.52 -3.76 21.60
CA ASP A 743 32.97 -4.64 22.63
C ASP A 743 33.80 -5.93 22.81
N ILE A 744 34.28 -6.53 21.71
CA ILE A 744 35.18 -7.70 21.72
C ILE A 744 36.51 -7.33 22.38
N ALA A 745 37.10 -6.19 21.99
CA ALA A 745 38.35 -5.70 22.57
C ALA A 745 38.25 -5.45 24.08
N ILE A 746 37.14 -4.87 24.54
CA ILE A 746 36.89 -4.67 25.98
C ILE A 746 36.79 -6.01 26.72
N ARG A 747 36.14 -7.02 26.13
CA ARG A 747 36.01 -8.36 26.74
C ARG A 747 37.38 -9.01 26.95
N PHE A 748 38.26 -8.93 25.96
CA PHE A 748 39.59 -9.53 26.01
C PHE A 748 40.68 -8.60 26.58
N TYR A 749 40.30 -7.40 27.03
CA TYR A 749 41.24 -6.38 27.55
C TYR A 749 42.31 -5.96 26.52
N ASN A 750 42.01 -6.09 25.23
CA ASN A 750 42.93 -5.76 24.15
C ASN A 750 42.84 -4.25 23.83
N ILE A 751 43.79 -3.48 24.36
CA ILE A 751 43.76 -2.03 24.21
C ILE A 751 44.09 -1.56 22.78
N GLU A 752 44.96 -2.27 22.07
CA GLU A 752 45.40 -1.89 20.72
C GLU A 752 44.24 -1.99 19.74
N GLU A 753 43.49 -3.10 19.78
CA GLU A 753 42.29 -3.29 18.95
C GLU A 753 41.17 -2.30 19.32
N LEU A 754 41.01 -1.97 20.61
CA LEU A 754 40.05 -0.95 21.03
C LEU A 754 40.42 0.44 20.48
N GLU A 755 41.70 0.81 20.50
CA GLU A 755 42.15 2.09 19.97
C GLU A 755 41.96 2.18 18.47
N SER A 756 42.38 1.15 17.73
CA SER A 756 42.20 1.04 16.28
C SER A 756 40.72 1.15 15.87
N ALA A 757 39.84 0.37 16.52
CA ALA A 757 38.40 0.42 16.24
C ALA A 757 37.79 1.78 16.60
N LEU A 758 38.17 2.37 17.73
CA LEU A 758 37.63 3.66 18.18
C LEU A 758 38.08 4.83 17.29
N GLU A 759 39.32 4.83 16.81
CA GLU A 759 39.83 5.84 15.88
C GLU A 759 39.03 5.85 14.58
N ARG A 760 38.87 4.67 13.97
CA ARG A 760 38.07 4.52 12.74
C ARG A 760 36.60 4.88 12.96
N LEU A 761 36.06 4.57 14.14
CA LEU A 761 34.69 4.94 14.51
C LEU A 761 34.54 6.46 14.68
N LEU A 762 35.56 7.16 15.19
CA LEU A 762 35.60 8.62 15.26
C LEU A 762 35.70 9.26 13.87
N GLU A 763 36.47 8.70 12.94
CA GLU A 763 36.55 9.16 11.55
C GLU A 763 35.17 9.10 10.86
N ILE A 764 34.46 7.98 11.01
CA ILE A 764 33.14 7.80 10.39
C ILE A 764 32.04 8.59 11.14
N SER A 765 32.25 8.94 12.41
CA SER A 765 31.27 9.70 13.21
C SER A 765 30.93 11.08 12.66
N ALA A 766 31.80 11.67 11.83
CA ALA A 766 31.52 12.94 11.14
C ALA A 766 30.39 12.81 10.09
N ASN A 767 30.25 11.62 9.49
CA ASN A 767 29.33 11.34 8.39
C ASN A 767 28.19 10.36 8.77
N SER A 768 28.13 9.92 10.04
CA SER A 768 27.19 8.89 10.50
C SER A 768 26.46 9.28 11.79
N HIS A 769 25.24 8.77 11.97
CA HIS A 769 24.40 9.04 13.14
C HIS A 769 24.81 8.22 14.38
N ILE A 770 26.06 8.31 14.81
CA ILE A 770 26.54 7.63 16.03
C ILE A 770 26.15 8.46 17.26
N SER A 771 25.61 7.80 18.28
CA SER A 771 25.27 8.45 19.54
C SER A 771 26.54 8.92 20.27
N GLN A 772 26.59 10.21 20.62
CA GLN A 772 27.68 10.76 21.43
C GLN A 772 27.88 10.01 22.76
N ARG A 773 26.79 9.49 23.36
CA ARG A 773 26.86 8.69 24.59
C ARG A 773 27.61 7.38 24.36
N SER A 774 27.41 6.74 23.22
CA SER A 774 28.14 5.51 22.86
C SER A 774 29.62 5.80 22.66
N LEU A 775 29.96 6.90 21.97
CA LEU A 775 31.36 7.34 21.81
C LEU A 775 32.04 7.62 23.15
N ASN A 776 31.38 8.39 24.02
CA ASN A 776 31.90 8.73 25.34
C ASN A 776 32.10 7.49 26.21
N ARG A 777 31.19 6.50 26.10
CA ARG A 777 31.31 5.22 26.77
C ARG A 777 32.59 4.47 26.36
N TYR A 778 32.86 4.32 25.06
CA TYR A 778 34.10 3.67 24.61
C TYR A 778 35.36 4.49 24.97
N LYS A 779 35.29 5.83 24.91
CA LYS A 779 36.37 6.70 25.39
C LYS A 779 36.66 6.49 26.88
N ALA A 780 35.63 6.32 27.70
CA ALA A 780 35.77 6.04 29.13
C ALA A 780 36.35 4.65 29.36
N PHE A 781 35.87 3.62 28.66
CA PHE A 781 36.43 2.27 28.77
C PHE A 781 37.90 2.20 28.33
N ARG A 782 38.30 2.94 27.29
CA ARG A 782 39.72 3.10 26.93
C ARG A 782 40.53 3.73 28.07
N GLN A 783 40.03 4.79 28.71
CA GLN A 783 40.73 5.41 29.85
C GLN A 783 40.79 4.47 31.06
N ALA A 784 39.72 3.72 31.31
CA ALA A 784 39.68 2.71 32.35
C ALA A 784 40.73 1.62 32.09
N LEU A 785 40.79 1.09 30.86
CA LEU A 785 41.82 0.14 30.45
C LEU A 785 43.23 0.72 30.56
N LYS A 786 43.45 2.04 30.42
CA LYS A 786 44.75 2.69 30.71
C LYS A 786 45.05 2.88 32.20
N GLY A 787 44.19 2.41 33.11
CA GLY A 787 44.31 2.59 34.56
C GLY A 787 43.86 3.96 35.08
N HIS A 788 43.22 4.78 34.23
CA HIS A 788 42.76 6.13 34.57
C HIS A 788 41.27 6.17 34.96
N GLU A 789 40.89 5.43 36.01
CA GLU A 789 39.52 5.33 36.50
C GLU A 789 38.80 6.68 36.67
N ARG A 790 39.45 7.65 37.34
CA ARG A 790 38.85 8.96 37.60
C ARG A 790 38.50 9.71 36.32
N LYS A 791 39.39 9.68 35.32
CA LYS A 791 39.15 10.30 34.00
C LYS A 791 38.03 9.57 33.25
N ALA A 792 37.96 8.24 33.36
CA ALA A 792 36.88 7.46 32.75
C ALA A 792 35.51 7.85 33.33
N LEU A 793 35.40 7.96 34.65
CA LEU A 793 34.16 8.36 35.32
C LEU A 793 33.74 9.80 34.99
N GLU A 794 34.70 10.73 34.86
CA GLU A 794 34.43 12.11 34.45
C GLU A 794 33.83 12.19 33.04
N ILE A 795 34.30 11.36 32.10
CA ILE A 795 33.82 11.33 30.70
C ILE A 795 32.33 10.94 30.61
N ILE A 796 31.89 9.94 31.39
CA ILE A 796 30.51 9.42 31.27
C ILE A 796 29.52 10.04 32.25
N LYS A 797 29.98 10.80 33.24
CA LYS A 797 29.14 11.31 34.34
C LYS A 797 27.87 12.01 33.86
N GLY A 798 27.99 12.89 32.86
CA GLY A 798 26.85 13.60 32.28
C GLY A 798 25.92 12.72 31.42
N ASP A 799 26.44 11.65 30.84
CA ASP A 799 25.67 10.75 29.97
C ASP A 799 24.78 9.79 30.76
N ILE A 800 25.28 9.32 31.90
CA ILE A 800 24.56 8.38 32.78
C ILE A 800 23.76 9.07 33.89
N GLU A 801 23.81 10.40 34.01
CA GLU A 801 23.17 11.14 35.10
C GLU A 801 21.68 10.80 35.28
N ARG A 802 20.98 10.65 34.14
CA ARG A 802 19.53 10.36 34.07
C ARG A 802 19.19 8.88 34.11
N TYR A 803 20.20 8.01 34.18
CA TYR A 803 19.98 6.56 34.22
C TYR A 803 19.47 6.14 35.61
N PRO A 804 18.73 5.04 35.70
CA PRO A 804 18.38 4.43 36.98
C PRO A 804 19.64 4.16 37.82
N GLU A 805 19.51 4.24 39.14
CA GLU A 805 20.64 4.10 40.06
C GLU A 805 21.41 2.80 39.89
N GLU A 806 20.69 1.68 39.77
CA GLU A 806 21.28 0.35 39.53
C GLU A 806 22.15 0.31 38.26
N SER A 807 21.68 0.91 37.17
CA SER A 807 22.43 0.98 35.91
C SER A 807 23.68 1.85 36.04
N ARG A 808 23.59 2.98 36.76
CA ARG A 808 24.76 3.84 37.04
C ARG A 808 25.82 3.09 37.83
N GLN A 809 25.39 2.37 38.87
CA GLN A 809 26.29 1.55 39.68
C GLN A 809 26.96 0.45 38.86
N ARG A 810 26.23 -0.21 37.95
CA ARG A 810 26.78 -1.24 37.06
C ARG A 810 27.86 -0.71 36.13
N ILE A 811 27.60 0.39 35.43
CA ILE A 811 28.60 1.01 34.53
C ILE A 811 29.84 1.45 35.31
N THR A 812 29.63 2.02 36.51
CA THR A 812 30.73 2.41 37.41
C THR A 812 31.57 1.21 37.81
N ARG A 813 30.93 0.08 38.19
CA ARG A 813 31.64 -1.18 38.50
C ARG A 813 32.46 -1.69 37.32
N ILE A 814 31.89 -1.70 36.11
CA ILE A 814 32.62 -2.12 34.90
C ILE A 814 33.88 -1.27 34.71
N ILE A 815 33.79 0.06 34.87
CA ILE A 815 34.94 0.96 34.77
C ILE A 815 36.00 0.64 35.83
N SER A 816 35.59 0.44 37.09
CA SER A 816 36.50 0.07 38.17
C SER A 816 37.17 -1.29 37.89
N ASP A 817 36.44 -2.28 37.41
CA ASP A 817 36.95 -3.61 37.08
C ASP A 817 37.98 -3.57 35.93
N LEU A 818 37.68 -2.81 34.87
CA LEU A 818 38.61 -2.59 33.75
C LEU A 818 39.90 -1.88 34.24
N SER A 819 39.78 -0.89 35.12
CA SER A 819 40.94 -0.17 35.66
C SER A 819 41.79 -0.98 36.64
N ASN A 820 41.18 -1.93 37.36
CA ASN A 820 41.88 -2.76 38.33
C ASN A 820 42.64 -3.91 37.67
N LYS A 821 42.15 -4.43 36.53
CA LYS A 821 42.83 -5.52 35.80
C LYS A 821 44.13 -5.09 35.13
N ASN A 822 44.29 -3.82 34.75
CA ASN A 822 45.55 -3.31 34.20
C ASN A 822 46.60 -2.96 35.27
N ARG A 823 46.27 -3.11 36.56
CA ARG A 823 47.21 -2.98 37.69
C ARG A 823 47.80 -4.33 38.14
N LYS A 824 47.32 -5.43 37.56
CA LYS A 824 47.88 -6.78 37.71
C LYS A 824 48.61 -7.15 36.43
#